data_AF-A0A923SB84-F1
#
_entry.id   AF-A0A923SB84-F1
#
_cell.length_a   1.000
_cell.length_b   1.000
_cell.length_c   1.000
_cell.angle_alpha   90.00
_cell.angle_beta   90.00
_cell.angle_gamma   90.00
#
_symmetry.space_group_name_H-M   'P 1'
#
loop_
_entity.id
_entity.type
_entity.pdbx_description
1 polymer ?
#
loop_
_entity_poly.entity_id
_entity_poly.type
_entity_poly.pdbx_seq_one_letter_code
_entity_poly.pdbx_strand_id
1 'polypeptide(L)'
;MEDGILHLDEARARQLVLVRAIEDADTQGRLLSEVEREKLEREALEASRQGPAGGIDIPDYLRERARRVLATVENRNPRVAALQDPEPWRSWLLVLLPLLACVLGAAMDRIDNPQQVNMLSPPLLGVLAWNLAVYVMLVVSALWPRAAAPQGLLGHVQRWLAGAPGDGRRTGRLRADVLARFQQHWLRVAGAQQWLWGKELLHLAAAGWAVGLAISIVLGGVVREYRVGWESTLLEVGQVHAFLSAMFAPVVALLPFEAFSVADLQRMHFRSGATIGVEEARRWVWMYVALLLVVVLVPRALLAGWSHWQRRRLARAVPIDLRDAYFVQLLARVSPARVTLAVLASEGGGHEAWERMLREVSDHPPPREGPWTVLGTARGDVLRVLEVPPGYRPPAPAVAAHAGGLPSAQAWLQDLLGRFKAAPRALAHDAVGSALAETDLLLLLPASPVDVQEATRLLHWVAQPALLLVPGDDVPYRSAVQRLGLAAEVLPLERSMAHWLRDPLLLEAAAARMPTGKRAGFERIAATWKDRNAVRFTEAMHRVAAELVRAARDAEEVGSAPVSLRQLVSAADRDAAQRAREAARSALLQRLRAGEADTFAALVQLHRTGTPVAALSGARMESGFSEQQTVDSPQAGMAGAATGAAMGAGIDLITGGLTLGAATALGAVIGGGAAYAAAAWKNRGSATGQPQVQIGDELLQTLTESLLLAYLAAAHRSPGEGEGGLPQSWRSEVVAAVEARRAELIAHWQRARNGESGDDAVAPLARELEEIARGLLSRV
;
A
#
# COMPACT_ATOMS: atom_id res chain seq x y z
N MET A 1 8.52 -13.96 16.87
CA MET A 1 8.13 -12.57 16.61
C MET A 1 7.10 -12.25 17.67
N GLU A 2 7.52 -11.60 18.75
CA GLU A 2 6.63 -11.23 19.87
C GLU A 2 6.40 -9.72 19.76
N ASP A 3 5.15 -9.27 19.83
CA ASP A 3 4.73 -7.85 19.84
C ASP A 3 5.26 -6.96 18.71
N GLY A 4 5.45 -7.53 17.51
CA GLY A 4 5.93 -6.79 16.33
C GLY A 4 7.46 -6.57 16.29
N ILE A 5 8.21 -7.23 17.18
CA ILE A 5 9.67 -7.17 17.22
C ILE A 5 10.27 -8.44 16.59
N LEU A 6 11.23 -8.24 15.69
CA LEU A 6 12.01 -9.27 15.04
C LEU A 6 13.43 -9.30 15.62
N HIS A 7 13.82 -10.42 16.23
CA HIS A 7 15.18 -10.61 16.75
C HIS A 7 16.07 -11.30 15.72
N LEU A 8 17.22 -10.69 15.42
CA LEU A 8 18.19 -11.18 14.44
C LEU A 8 19.60 -11.18 15.02
N ASP A 9 20.49 -11.97 14.44
CA ASP A 9 21.92 -11.80 14.69
C ASP A 9 22.42 -10.44 14.12
N GLU A 10 23.58 -9.99 14.60
CA GLU A 10 24.16 -8.71 14.21
C GLU A 10 24.33 -8.59 12.69
N ALA A 11 24.76 -9.65 12.01
CA ALA A 11 24.99 -9.63 10.57
C ALA A 11 23.69 -9.38 9.78
N ARG A 12 22.64 -10.14 10.07
CA ARG A 12 21.32 -10.00 9.41
C ARG A 12 20.65 -8.69 9.76
N ALA A 13 20.74 -8.25 11.02
CA ALA A 13 20.22 -6.94 11.44
C ALA A 13 20.92 -5.81 10.68
N ARG A 14 22.24 -5.90 10.53
CA ARG A 14 23.05 -4.91 9.81
C ARG A 14 22.70 -4.85 8.32
N GLN A 15 22.47 -6.00 7.69
CA GLN A 15 21.98 -6.07 6.31
C GLN A 15 20.64 -5.37 6.12
N LEU A 16 19.65 -5.64 6.99
CA LEU A 16 18.34 -4.97 6.91
C LEU A 16 18.43 -3.46 7.10
N VAL A 17 19.20 -3.02 8.09
CA VAL A 17 19.41 -1.59 8.38
C VAL A 17 20.13 -0.89 7.22
N LEU A 18 21.08 -1.57 6.57
CA LEU A 18 21.77 -1.05 5.39
C LEU A 18 20.85 -0.93 4.18
N VAL A 19 20.02 -1.94 3.91
CA VAL A 19 19.04 -1.91 2.81
C VAL A 19 18.07 -0.75 2.98
N ARG A 20 17.54 -0.55 4.20
CA ARG A 20 16.74 0.63 4.53
C ARG A 20 17.48 1.93 4.25
N ALA A 21 18.74 2.04 4.68
CA ALA A 21 19.54 3.24 4.46
C ALA A 21 19.82 3.52 2.98
N ILE A 22 19.98 2.46 2.16
CA ILE A 22 20.13 2.55 0.71
C ILE A 22 18.84 3.10 0.08
N GLU A 23 17.69 2.55 0.42
CA GLU A 23 16.40 2.97 -0.16
C GLU A 23 16.02 4.41 0.21
N ASP A 24 16.28 4.79 1.46
CA ASP A 24 16.03 6.13 1.97
C ASP A 24 16.95 7.20 1.32
N ALA A 25 18.16 6.80 0.89
CA ALA A 25 19.13 7.69 0.25
C ALA A 25 19.03 7.69 -1.29
N ASP A 26 18.73 6.54 -1.91
CA ASP A 26 18.69 6.36 -3.36
C ASP A 26 17.33 6.77 -3.95
N THR A 27 16.90 8.01 -3.71
CA THR A 27 15.59 8.47 -4.20
C THR A 27 15.55 8.71 -5.72
N GLN A 28 16.70 8.72 -6.38
CA GLN A 28 16.83 8.90 -7.84
C GLN A 28 17.07 7.57 -8.57
N GLY A 29 17.08 6.43 -7.87
CA GLY A 29 17.31 5.12 -8.48
C GLY A 29 18.69 4.95 -9.12
N ARG A 30 19.72 5.60 -8.57
CA ARG A 30 21.12 5.52 -9.06
C ARG A 30 21.75 4.17 -8.78
N LEU A 31 21.38 3.49 -7.69
CA LEU A 31 21.86 2.16 -7.36
C LEU A 31 20.89 1.08 -7.83
N LEU A 32 19.59 1.32 -7.66
CA LEU A 32 18.52 0.38 -8.00
C LEU A 32 17.38 1.15 -8.65
N SER A 33 17.12 0.87 -9.92
CA SER A 33 15.95 1.42 -10.61
C SER A 33 14.65 0.89 -9.99
N GLU A 34 13.53 1.59 -10.20
CA GLU A 34 12.23 1.18 -9.68
C GLU A 34 11.81 -0.22 -10.18
N VAL A 35 11.99 -0.48 -11.48
CA VAL A 35 11.71 -1.79 -12.10
C VAL A 35 12.55 -2.91 -11.47
N GLU A 36 13.82 -2.64 -11.16
CA GLU A 36 14.69 -3.62 -10.49
C GLU A 36 14.26 -3.87 -9.06
N ARG A 37 13.87 -2.83 -8.31
CA ARG A 37 13.35 -2.99 -6.94
C ARG A 37 12.12 -3.88 -6.94
N GLU A 38 11.17 -3.64 -7.84
CA GLU A 38 9.98 -4.47 -7.99
C GLU A 38 10.31 -5.92 -8.37
N LYS A 39 11.30 -6.12 -9.25
CA LYS A 39 11.76 -7.47 -9.61
C LYS A 39 12.35 -8.19 -8.41
N LEU A 40 13.27 -7.56 -7.67
CA LEU A 40 13.91 -8.16 -6.49
C LEU A 40 12.91 -8.44 -5.38
N GLU A 41 11.91 -7.55 -5.18
CA GLU A 41 10.81 -7.78 -4.25
C GLU A 41 9.95 -8.98 -4.63
N ARG A 42 9.60 -9.12 -5.93
CA ARG A 42 8.85 -10.28 -6.43
C ARG A 42 9.62 -11.58 -6.22
N GLU A 43 10.90 -11.62 -6.59
CA GLU A 43 11.72 -12.82 -6.41
C GLU A 43 11.90 -13.19 -4.93
N ALA A 44 12.09 -12.20 -4.06
CA ALA A 44 12.17 -12.43 -2.61
C ALA A 44 10.84 -12.96 -2.06
N LEU A 45 9.71 -12.43 -2.53
CA LEU A 45 8.38 -12.89 -2.17
C LEU A 45 8.15 -14.33 -2.62
N GLU A 46 8.47 -14.66 -3.87
CA GLU A 46 8.33 -16.02 -4.42
C GLU A 46 9.16 -17.04 -3.64
N ALA A 47 10.39 -16.69 -3.29
CA ALA A 47 11.27 -17.54 -2.50
C ALA A 47 10.80 -17.75 -1.05
N SER A 48 9.91 -16.90 -0.53
CA SER A 48 9.49 -16.89 0.88
C SER A 48 8.06 -17.38 1.09
N ARG A 49 7.40 -17.89 0.04
CA ARG A 49 6.05 -18.48 0.11
C ARG A 49 6.10 -19.89 0.69
N GLN A 50 5.24 -20.17 1.67
CA GLN A 50 5.09 -21.50 2.28
C GLN A 50 4.17 -22.42 1.44
N GLY A 51 4.45 -22.57 0.14
CA GLY A 51 3.67 -23.38 -0.81
C GLY A 51 2.63 -22.60 -1.64
N PRO A 52 1.84 -23.28 -2.51
CA PRO A 52 0.94 -22.63 -3.49
C PRO A 52 -0.20 -21.81 -2.85
N ALA A 53 -0.63 -22.18 -1.64
CA ALA A 53 -1.68 -21.52 -0.88
C ALA A 53 -1.22 -21.02 0.51
N GLY A 54 0.10 -21.06 0.78
CA GLY A 54 0.67 -20.70 2.07
C GLY A 54 0.88 -19.19 2.23
N GLY A 55 0.84 -18.72 3.49
CA GLY A 55 1.21 -17.36 3.85
C GLY A 55 2.69 -17.05 3.61
N ILE A 56 3.07 -15.79 3.81
CA ILE A 56 4.44 -15.31 3.65
C ILE A 56 5.16 -15.43 4.98
N ASP A 57 6.32 -16.09 5.00
CA ASP A 57 7.23 -16.03 6.14
C ASP A 57 7.93 -14.67 6.15
N ILE A 58 7.46 -13.75 7.00
CA ILE A 58 7.94 -12.36 7.07
C ILE A 58 9.46 -12.29 7.39
N PRO A 59 9.98 -12.97 8.43
CA PRO A 59 11.41 -13.05 8.69
C PRO A 59 12.24 -13.51 7.50
N ASP A 60 11.79 -14.54 6.79
CA ASP A 60 12.51 -15.08 5.64
C ASP A 60 12.42 -14.15 4.41
N TYR A 61 11.26 -13.53 4.17
CA TYR A 61 11.07 -12.50 3.15
C TYR A 61 12.02 -11.32 3.34
N LEU A 62 12.09 -10.76 4.54
CA LEU A 62 12.98 -9.64 4.84
C LEU A 62 14.45 -10.04 4.64
N ARG A 63 14.83 -11.25 5.05
CA ARG A 63 16.20 -11.77 4.85
C ARG A 63 16.54 -11.92 3.38
N GLU A 64 15.67 -12.57 2.62
CA GLU A 64 15.90 -12.86 1.21
C GLU A 64 15.93 -11.58 0.38
N ARG A 65 15.03 -10.65 0.68
CA ARG A 65 15.04 -9.31 0.10
C ARG A 65 16.35 -8.59 0.37
N ALA A 66 16.81 -8.56 1.63
CA ALA A 66 18.04 -7.88 1.98
C ALA A 66 19.25 -8.48 1.26
N ARG A 67 19.33 -9.81 1.21
CA ARG A 67 20.39 -10.54 0.50
C ARG A 67 20.43 -10.19 -0.99
N ARG A 68 19.29 -10.19 -1.67
CA ARG A 68 19.19 -9.89 -3.11
C ARG A 68 19.51 -8.45 -3.45
N VAL A 69 18.99 -7.51 -2.64
CA VAL A 69 19.28 -6.08 -2.78
C VAL A 69 20.78 -5.84 -2.61
N LEU A 70 21.40 -6.38 -1.56
CA LEU A 70 22.82 -6.17 -1.31
C LEU A 70 23.72 -6.82 -2.36
N ALA A 71 23.38 -8.03 -2.84
CA ALA A 71 24.11 -8.67 -3.94
C ALA A 71 24.08 -7.83 -5.24
N THR A 72 22.94 -7.20 -5.53
CA THR A 72 22.81 -6.30 -6.68
C THR A 72 23.63 -5.02 -6.49
N VAL A 73 23.58 -4.44 -5.29
CA VAL A 73 24.34 -3.23 -4.94
C VAL A 73 25.85 -3.51 -4.92
N GLU A 74 26.29 -4.69 -4.51
CA GLU A 74 27.70 -5.09 -4.47
C GLU A 74 28.33 -5.05 -5.87
N ASN A 75 27.62 -5.54 -6.88
CA ASN A 75 28.08 -5.51 -8.28
C ASN A 75 28.26 -4.08 -8.82
N ARG A 76 27.46 -3.11 -8.33
CA ARG A 76 27.50 -1.71 -8.81
C ARG A 76 28.38 -0.79 -7.98
N ASN A 77 28.35 -0.98 -6.67
CA ASN A 77 29.07 -0.17 -5.70
C ASN A 77 29.50 -1.02 -4.51
N PRO A 78 30.62 -1.76 -4.64
CA PRO A 78 31.10 -2.66 -3.59
C PRO A 78 31.42 -1.90 -2.29
N ARG A 79 31.78 -0.62 -2.39
CA ARG A 79 32.06 0.24 -1.23
C ARG A 79 30.82 0.59 -0.40
N VAL A 80 29.62 0.54 -0.99
CA VAL A 80 28.35 0.71 -0.26
C VAL A 80 27.91 -0.63 0.33
N ALA A 81 28.02 -1.72 -0.44
CA ALA A 81 27.70 -3.06 0.05
C ALA A 81 28.58 -3.48 1.23
N ALA A 82 29.87 -3.12 1.23
CA ALA A 82 30.83 -3.39 2.31
C ALA A 82 30.43 -2.77 3.68
N LEU A 83 29.44 -1.85 3.72
CA LEU A 83 28.89 -1.36 4.99
C LEU A 83 28.13 -2.45 5.76
N GLN A 84 27.76 -3.57 5.10
CA GLN A 84 27.14 -4.71 5.75
C GLN A 84 28.09 -5.40 6.74
N ASP A 85 29.40 -5.23 6.55
CA ASP A 85 30.43 -5.78 7.41
C ASP A 85 30.80 -4.79 8.53
N PRO A 86 31.23 -5.29 9.71
CA PRO A 86 31.76 -4.45 10.78
C PRO A 86 33.00 -3.68 10.32
N GLU A 87 33.14 -2.43 10.76
CA GLU A 87 34.24 -1.58 10.32
C GLU A 87 35.59 -2.06 10.90
N PRO A 88 36.64 -2.26 10.08
CA PRO A 88 37.93 -2.78 10.55
C PRO A 88 38.58 -1.93 11.64
N TRP A 89 38.43 -0.60 11.57
CA TRP A 89 39.01 0.34 12.54
C TRP A 89 38.59 0.03 13.99
N ARG A 90 37.41 -0.56 14.22
CA ARG A 90 36.93 -0.90 15.56
C ARG A 90 37.80 -1.95 16.23
N SER A 91 38.17 -2.98 15.48
CA SER A 91 39.07 -4.04 15.96
C SER A 91 40.49 -3.51 16.13
N TRP A 92 40.94 -2.65 15.22
CA TRP A 92 42.26 -2.03 15.31
C TRP A 92 42.39 -1.11 16.54
N LEU A 93 41.39 -0.28 16.85
CA LEU A 93 41.41 0.57 18.03
C LEU A 93 41.47 -0.22 19.34
N LEU A 94 40.79 -1.37 19.42
CA LEU A 94 40.83 -2.26 20.59
C LEU A 94 42.24 -2.84 20.85
N VAL A 95 43.14 -2.80 19.87
CA VAL A 95 44.53 -3.25 20.01
C VAL A 95 45.49 -2.07 20.11
N LEU A 96 45.39 -1.11 19.17
CA LEU A 96 46.31 0.01 19.05
C LEU A 96 46.24 0.96 20.24
N LEU A 97 45.04 1.28 20.73
CA LEU A 97 44.90 2.26 21.81
C LEU A 97 45.43 1.73 23.16
N PRO A 98 45.17 0.47 23.56
CA PRO A 98 45.84 -0.13 24.71
C PRO A 98 47.35 -0.22 24.59
N LEU A 99 47.86 -0.56 23.41
CA LEU A 99 49.32 -0.59 23.16
C LEU A 99 49.92 0.81 23.27
N LEU A 100 49.29 1.82 22.67
CA LEU A 100 49.72 3.21 22.78
C LEU A 100 49.68 3.68 24.24
N ALA A 101 48.61 3.36 24.98
CA ALA A 101 48.50 3.66 26.40
C ALA A 101 49.62 2.98 27.21
N CYS A 102 50.00 1.75 26.86
CA CYS A 102 51.14 1.06 27.46
C CYS A 102 52.48 1.77 27.17
N VAL A 103 52.72 2.19 25.94
CA VAL A 103 53.93 2.96 25.60
C VAL A 103 53.98 4.29 26.36
N LEU A 104 52.86 5.01 26.41
CA LEU A 104 52.75 6.28 27.14
C LEU A 104 52.94 6.07 28.65
N GLY A 105 52.32 5.03 29.23
CA GLY A 105 52.51 4.67 30.63
C GLY A 105 53.97 4.33 30.97
N ALA A 106 54.67 3.65 30.07
CA ALA A 106 56.10 3.34 30.23
C ALA A 106 57.02 4.58 30.08
N ALA A 107 56.57 5.60 29.36
CA ALA A 107 57.30 6.86 29.19
C ALA A 107 57.08 7.86 30.35
N MET A 108 55.93 7.79 31.03
CA MET A 108 55.48 8.77 32.03
C MET A 108 56.44 8.91 33.22
N ASP A 109 57.00 7.81 33.69
CA ASP A 109 57.85 7.72 34.89
C ASP A 109 59.30 8.19 34.63
N ARG A 110 59.64 8.59 33.39
CA ARG A 110 60.93 9.22 33.07
C ARG A 110 60.99 10.73 33.33
N ILE A 111 59.89 11.36 33.79
CA ILE A 111 59.76 12.82 33.82
C ILE A 111 60.12 13.43 35.20
N ASP A 112 60.11 12.67 36.31
CA ASP A 112 60.14 13.28 37.66
C ASP A 112 61.53 13.35 38.35
N ASN A 113 62.41 12.33 38.27
CA ASN A 113 63.82 12.46 38.66
C ASN A 113 64.65 11.19 38.28
N PRO A 114 65.79 11.28 37.56
CA PRO A 114 66.49 10.10 37.07
C PRO A 114 67.24 9.26 38.11
N GLN A 115 67.31 9.67 39.39
CA GLN A 115 68.18 9.05 40.42
C GLN A 115 67.45 8.55 41.68
N GLN A 116 66.17 8.88 41.90
CA GLN A 116 65.42 8.52 43.12
C GLN A 116 63.96 8.21 42.78
N VAL A 117 63.40 7.14 43.37
CA VAL A 117 61.98 6.78 43.21
C VAL A 117 61.26 7.08 44.52
N ASN A 118 60.44 8.14 44.51
CA ASN A 118 59.64 8.52 45.66
C ASN A 118 58.41 7.62 45.78
N MET A 119 58.24 6.97 46.92
CA MET A 119 57.10 6.11 47.23
C MET A 119 55.75 6.86 47.20
N LEU A 120 55.79 8.19 47.32
CA LEU A 120 54.65 9.10 47.20
C LEU A 120 54.58 9.79 45.83
N SER A 121 55.13 9.18 44.77
CA SER A 121 55.19 9.78 43.44
C SER A 121 53.79 10.25 42.96
N PRO A 122 53.61 11.55 42.67
CA PRO A 122 52.31 12.08 42.24
C PRO A 122 51.70 11.38 41.02
N PRO A 123 52.47 10.97 39.98
CA PRO A 123 51.89 10.27 38.83
C PRO A 123 51.24 8.92 39.19
N LEU A 124 51.90 8.10 40.01
CA LEU A 124 51.37 6.81 40.45
C LEU A 124 50.14 6.97 41.33
N LEU A 125 50.19 7.91 42.29
CA LEU A 125 49.05 8.21 43.16
C LEU A 125 47.86 8.74 42.36
N GLY A 126 48.11 9.57 41.34
CA GLY A 126 47.09 10.05 40.41
C GLY A 126 46.39 8.90 39.66
N VAL A 127 47.14 7.93 39.15
CA VAL A 127 46.58 6.74 38.48
C VAL A 127 45.72 5.92 39.44
N LEU A 128 46.20 5.66 40.65
CA LEU A 128 45.47 4.88 41.66
C LEU A 128 44.20 5.61 42.12
N ALA A 129 44.29 6.91 42.41
CA ALA A 129 43.16 7.73 42.82
C ALA A 129 42.09 7.83 41.72
N TRP A 130 42.51 8.05 40.46
CA TRP A 130 41.60 8.06 39.32
C TRP A 130 40.90 6.70 39.15
N ASN A 131 41.64 5.60 39.32
CA ASN A 131 41.08 4.27 39.18
C ASN A 131 40.03 3.98 40.26
N LEU A 132 40.32 4.34 41.52
CA LEU A 132 39.37 4.26 42.63
C LEU A 132 38.13 5.12 42.37
N ALA A 133 38.30 6.36 41.91
CA ALA A 133 37.20 7.24 41.55
C ALA A 133 36.29 6.61 40.48
N VAL A 134 36.86 6.01 39.44
CA VAL A 134 36.08 5.30 38.42
C VAL A 134 35.33 4.11 38.99
N TYR A 135 35.92 3.33 39.91
CA TYR A 135 35.22 2.22 40.55
C TYR A 135 34.05 2.68 41.41
N VAL A 136 34.23 3.76 42.18
CA VAL A 136 33.14 4.40 42.93
C VAL A 136 32.05 4.87 41.97
N MET A 137 32.41 5.55 40.87
CA MET A 137 31.44 5.97 39.84
C MET A 137 30.68 4.78 39.24
N LEU A 138 31.36 3.66 38.97
CA LEU A 138 30.72 2.46 38.44
C LEU A 138 29.72 1.85 39.44
N VAL A 139 30.09 1.74 40.72
CA VAL A 139 29.21 1.25 41.79
C VAL A 139 27.99 2.17 41.98
N VAL A 140 28.22 3.48 42.10
CA VAL A 140 27.13 4.46 42.21
C VAL A 140 26.20 4.39 40.99
N SER A 141 26.76 4.29 39.77
CA SER A 141 25.98 4.15 38.55
C SER A 141 25.21 2.83 38.39
N ALA A 142 25.57 1.81 39.17
CA ALA A 142 24.87 0.53 39.21
C ALA A 142 23.72 0.54 40.22
N LEU A 143 23.85 1.35 41.29
CA LEU A 143 22.85 1.47 42.35
C LEU A 143 21.76 2.52 42.03
N TRP A 144 22.05 3.48 41.15
CA TRP A 144 21.08 4.50 40.75
C TRP A 144 20.35 4.12 39.44
N PRO A 145 19.01 4.31 39.35
CA PRO A 145 18.28 4.09 38.10
C PRO A 145 18.82 4.99 36.99
N ARG A 146 19.17 4.38 35.86
CA ARG A 146 19.71 5.08 34.70
C ARG A 146 18.59 5.81 33.96
N ALA A 147 18.71 7.13 33.81
CA ALA A 147 18.11 7.81 32.67
C ALA A 147 18.79 7.29 31.39
N ALA A 148 18.04 7.18 30.29
CA ALA A 148 18.57 6.74 29.00
C ALA A 148 19.84 7.54 28.66
N ALA A 149 20.97 6.85 28.44
CA ALA A 149 22.24 7.50 28.20
C ALA A 149 22.13 8.43 26.99
N PRO A 150 22.60 9.69 27.08
CA PRO A 150 22.53 10.61 25.96
C PRO A 150 23.42 10.08 24.84
N GLN A 151 22.79 9.66 23.74
CA GLN A 151 23.45 9.12 22.54
C GLN A 151 24.32 10.16 21.80
N GLY A 152 24.45 11.38 22.33
CA GLY A 152 25.13 12.51 21.70
C GLY A 152 26.60 12.25 21.47
N LEU A 153 27.44 12.37 22.51
CA LEU A 153 28.90 12.47 22.33
C LEU A 153 29.54 11.22 21.71
N LEU A 154 29.20 10.02 22.20
CA LEU A 154 29.73 8.77 21.63
C LEU A 154 29.23 8.56 20.19
N GLY A 155 27.96 8.89 19.90
CA GLY A 155 27.40 8.83 18.55
C GLY A 155 28.06 9.83 17.59
N HIS A 156 28.44 11.03 18.07
CA HIS A 156 29.22 12.00 17.28
C HIS A 156 30.62 11.47 16.96
N VAL A 157 31.35 10.96 17.96
CA VAL A 157 32.71 10.42 17.77
C VAL A 157 32.68 9.22 16.81
N GLN A 158 31.71 8.32 16.96
CA GLN A 158 31.60 7.16 16.07
C GLN A 158 31.26 7.56 14.63
N ARG A 159 30.37 8.55 14.43
CA ARG A 159 30.10 9.09 13.09
C ARG A 159 31.35 9.71 12.47
N TRP A 160 32.11 10.48 13.26
CA TRP A 160 33.36 11.08 12.81
C TRP A 160 34.40 10.01 12.43
N LEU A 161 34.61 8.99 13.28
CA LEU A 161 35.51 7.87 13.00
C LEU A 161 35.08 7.04 11.77
N ALA A 162 33.77 6.90 11.55
CA ALA A 162 33.23 6.24 10.38
C ALA A 162 33.31 7.10 9.10
N GLY A 163 33.65 8.39 9.20
CA GLY A 163 33.62 9.34 8.08
C GLY A 163 32.21 9.74 7.64
N ALA A 164 31.22 9.58 8.53
CA ALA A 164 29.83 9.95 8.27
C ALA A 164 29.62 11.48 8.42
N PRO A 165 28.91 12.14 7.48
CA PRO A 165 28.52 13.55 7.61
C PRO A 165 27.83 13.89 8.94
N GLY A 166 28.15 15.07 9.49
CA GLY A 166 27.66 15.52 10.80
C GLY A 166 26.19 15.97 10.81
N ASP A 167 25.73 16.53 9.70
CA ASP A 167 24.36 17.03 9.52
C ASP A 167 23.57 16.05 8.67
N GLY A 168 22.35 15.68 9.10
CA GLY A 168 21.43 14.83 8.33
C GLY A 168 20.93 15.43 7.00
N ARG A 169 21.62 16.47 6.49
CA ARG A 169 21.42 17.08 5.18
C ARG A 169 22.04 16.18 4.11
N ARG A 170 21.36 16.07 2.98
CA ARG A 170 21.87 15.35 1.81
C ARG A 170 23.11 16.08 1.30
N THR A 171 24.23 15.36 1.23
CA THR A 171 25.49 15.86 0.67
C THR A 171 25.50 15.82 -0.86
N GLY A 172 24.53 15.12 -1.48
CA GLY A 172 24.48 14.86 -2.92
C GLY A 172 25.42 13.73 -3.36
N ARG A 173 26.26 13.23 -2.45
CA ARG A 173 27.14 12.08 -2.65
C ARG A 173 26.48 10.84 -2.07
N LEU A 174 25.95 9.99 -2.95
CA LEU A 174 25.14 8.83 -2.57
C LEU A 174 25.77 7.97 -1.48
N ARG A 175 27.07 7.64 -1.58
CA ARG A 175 27.76 6.83 -0.56
C ARG A 175 27.78 7.51 0.82
N ALA A 176 28.05 8.81 0.88
CA ALA A 176 28.10 9.54 2.14
C ALA A 176 26.71 9.66 2.77
N ASP A 177 25.68 9.84 1.93
CA ASP A 177 24.28 9.90 2.37
C ASP A 177 23.79 8.54 2.90
N VAL A 178 24.14 7.44 2.22
CA VAL A 178 23.85 6.07 2.69
C VAL A 178 24.55 5.79 4.01
N LEU A 179 25.85 6.11 4.12
CA LEU A 179 26.63 5.91 5.34
C LEU A 179 26.06 6.70 6.53
N ALA A 180 25.67 7.97 6.32
CA ALA A 180 25.07 8.81 7.36
C ALA A 180 23.77 8.18 7.90
N ARG A 181 22.86 7.79 6.99
CA ARG A 181 21.59 7.15 7.35
C ARG A 181 21.83 5.82 8.05
N PHE A 182 22.71 4.99 7.49
CA PHE A 182 23.08 3.70 8.07
C PHE A 182 23.57 3.83 9.51
N GLN A 183 24.53 4.73 9.79
CA GLN A 183 25.02 4.94 11.15
C GLN A 183 23.91 5.43 12.09
N GLN A 184 23.02 6.31 11.62
CA GLN A 184 21.90 6.80 12.42
C GLN A 184 20.89 5.69 12.77
N HIS A 185 20.53 4.83 11.81
CA HIS A 185 19.64 3.70 12.05
C HIS A 185 20.31 2.62 12.91
N TRP A 186 21.60 2.34 12.67
CA TRP A 186 22.37 1.37 13.42
C TRP A 186 22.53 1.77 14.89
N LEU A 187 22.79 3.05 15.18
CA LEU A 187 22.89 3.56 16.56
C LEU A 187 21.56 3.46 17.32
N ARG A 188 20.42 3.62 16.65
CA ARG A 188 19.09 3.45 17.26
C ARG A 188 18.84 2.02 17.72
N VAL A 189 19.27 1.04 16.92
CA VAL A 189 19.02 -0.39 17.16
C VAL A 189 20.11 -1.03 18.03
N ALA A 190 21.38 -0.71 17.76
CA ALA A 190 22.56 -1.34 18.39
C ALA A 190 23.32 -0.40 19.35
N GLY A 191 22.72 0.73 19.77
CA GLY A 191 23.39 1.73 20.61
C GLY A 191 23.94 1.19 21.93
N ALA A 192 23.22 0.27 22.58
CA ALA A 192 23.71 -0.40 23.79
C ALA A 192 24.98 -1.23 23.52
N GLN A 193 25.04 -1.92 22.38
CA GLN A 193 26.21 -2.67 21.95
C GLN A 193 27.41 -1.73 21.68
N GLN A 194 27.15 -0.57 21.05
CA GLN A 194 28.18 0.45 20.79
C GLN A 194 28.76 1.05 22.07
N TRP A 195 27.91 1.28 23.08
CA TRP A 195 28.34 1.75 24.39
C TRP A 195 29.25 0.73 25.10
N LEU A 196 28.91 -0.56 25.03
CA LEU A 196 29.73 -1.63 25.61
C LEU A 196 31.09 -1.77 24.91
N TRP A 197 31.16 -1.57 23.60
CA TRP A 197 32.43 -1.49 22.88
C TRP A 197 33.30 -0.33 23.38
N GLY A 198 32.70 0.84 23.60
CA GLY A 198 33.42 1.99 24.16
C GLY A 198 33.96 1.73 25.57
N LYS A 199 33.18 1.06 26.42
CA LYS A 199 33.63 0.62 27.76
C LYS A 199 34.80 -0.35 27.67
N GLU A 200 34.69 -1.38 26.82
CA GLU A 200 35.74 -2.36 26.58
C GLU A 200 37.05 -1.66 26.19
N LEU A 201 37.00 -0.73 25.23
CA LEU A 201 38.15 0.06 24.79
C LEU A 201 38.79 0.87 25.93
N LEU A 202 37.99 1.59 26.72
CA LEU A 202 38.48 2.41 27.83
C LEU A 202 39.12 1.56 28.95
N HIS A 203 38.53 0.41 29.26
CA HIS A 203 39.09 -0.50 30.26
C HIS A 203 40.40 -1.13 29.78
N LEU A 204 40.48 -1.56 28.52
CA LEU A 204 41.73 -2.07 27.93
C LEU A 204 42.80 -0.98 27.85
N ALA A 205 42.45 0.26 27.51
CA ALA A 205 43.39 1.37 27.49
C ALA A 205 43.97 1.67 28.88
N ALA A 206 43.13 1.68 29.92
CA ALA A 206 43.57 1.84 31.31
C ALA A 206 44.45 0.67 31.79
N ALA A 207 44.11 -0.56 31.40
CA ALA A 207 44.93 -1.74 31.67
C ALA A 207 46.30 -1.65 30.97
N GLY A 208 46.32 -1.24 29.70
CA GLY A 208 47.54 -1.01 28.93
C GLY A 208 48.44 0.04 29.59
N TRP A 209 47.88 1.18 30.00
CA TRP A 209 48.61 2.20 30.76
C TRP A 209 49.26 1.63 32.03
N ALA A 210 48.52 0.85 32.82
CA ALA A 210 49.03 0.24 34.05
C ALA A 210 50.18 -0.76 33.78
N VAL A 211 50.07 -1.55 32.70
CA VAL A 211 51.17 -2.42 32.24
C VAL A 211 52.39 -1.59 31.87
N GLY A 212 52.20 -0.52 31.13
CA GLY A 212 53.27 0.42 30.77
C GLY A 212 54.00 0.97 32.00
N LEU A 213 53.23 1.44 32.99
CA LEU A 213 53.78 1.95 34.23
C LEU A 213 54.54 0.88 35.01
N ALA A 214 54.00 -0.34 35.10
CA ALA A 214 54.69 -1.47 35.72
C ALA A 214 56.01 -1.81 35.01
N ILE A 215 56.03 -1.76 33.67
CA ILE A 215 57.26 -1.96 32.87
C ILE A 215 58.28 -0.86 33.18
N SER A 216 57.86 0.41 33.32
CA SER A 216 58.79 1.48 33.68
C SER A 216 59.44 1.25 35.04
N ILE A 217 58.64 0.91 36.05
CA ILE A 217 59.14 0.65 37.41
C ILE A 217 60.14 -0.51 37.40
N VAL A 218 59.84 -1.61 36.70
CA VAL A 218 60.73 -2.77 36.59
C VAL A 218 62.01 -2.42 35.82
N LEU A 219 61.91 -1.72 34.69
CA LEU A 219 63.06 -1.34 33.88
C LEU A 219 63.96 -0.34 34.61
N GLY A 220 63.38 0.57 35.41
CA GLY A 220 64.10 1.38 36.38
C GLY A 220 64.92 0.48 37.30
N GLY A 221 64.27 -0.44 38.02
CA GLY A 221 64.96 -1.33 38.96
C GLY A 221 66.08 -2.20 38.36
N VAL A 222 66.07 -2.47 37.05
CA VAL A 222 67.09 -3.29 36.36
C VAL A 222 68.26 -2.45 35.81
N VAL A 223 68.00 -1.22 35.34
CA VAL A 223 68.99 -0.45 34.56
C VAL A 223 69.82 0.52 35.42
N ARG A 224 69.36 0.95 36.60
CA ARG A 224 70.14 1.85 37.48
C ARG A 224 70.04 1.47 38.96
N GLU A 225 71.05 1.84 39.75
CA GLU A 225 71.01 1.77 41.21
C GLU A 225 70.14 2.91 41.77
N TYR A 226 68.83 2.70 41.84
CA TYR A 226 67.91 3.70 42.40
C TYR A 226 67.80 3.57 43.92
N ARG A 227 67.82 4.70 44.62
CA ARG A 227 67.40 4.76 46.04
C ARG A 227 65.88 4.84 46.08
N VAL A 228 65.24 3.82 46.64
CA VAL A 228 63.80 3.82 46.91
C VAL A 228 63.58 4.39 48.30
N GLY A 229 62.70 5.38 48.41
CA GLY A 229 62.45 6.05 49.68
C GLY A 229 61.27 6.99 49.59
N TRP A 230 61.00 7.69 50.67
CA TRP A 230 59.98 8.74 50.68
C TRP A 230 60.55 10.04 51.23
N GLU A 231 59.97 11.13 50.77
CA GLU A 231 60.15 12.45 51.33
C GLU A 231 58.80 13.17 51.33
N SER A 232 58.54 13.90 52.40
CA SER A 232 57.42 14.82 52.46
C SER A 232 57.80 15.97 53.37
N THR A 233 57.47 17.19 52.94
CA THR A 233 57.51 18.38 53.80
C THR A 233 56.26 18.52 54.66
N LEU A 234 55.21 17.75 54.35
CA LEU A 234 53.87 17.90 54.94
C LEU A 234 53.48 16.73 55.85
N LEU A 235 54.04 15.53 55.63
CA LEU A 235 53.62 14.30 56.29
C LEU A 235 54.71 13.76 57.21
N GLU A 236 54.30 13.34 58.40
CA GLU A 236 55.16 12.62 59.35
C GLU A 236 55.19 11.11 59.04
N VAL A 237 56.22 10.42 59.55
CA VAL A 237 56.43 8.96 59.35
C VAL A 237 55.18 8.14 59.67
N GLY A 238 54.49 8.45 60.78
CA GLY A 238 53.29 7.74 61.19
C GLY A 238 52.12 7.92 60.21
N GLN A 239 51.98 9.12 59.63
CA GLN A 239 50.97 9.41 58.63
C GLN A 239 51.28 8.71 57.29
N VAL A 240 52.55 8.69 56.89
CA VAL A 240 53.01 7.95 55.70
C VAL A 240 52.80 6.45 55.88
N HIS A 241 53.09 5.90 57.07
CA HIS A 241 52.82 4.50 57.39
C HIS A 241 51.33 4.16 57.28
N ALA A 242 50.44 4.98 57.84
CA ALA A 242 49.00 4.77 57.75
C ALA A 242 48.53 4.80 56.28
N PHE A 243 49.00 5.77 55.51
CA PHE A 243 48.66 5.92 54.09
C PHE A 243 49.12 4.73 53.24
N LEU A 244 50.40 4.35 53.35
CA LEU A 244 50.95 3.23 52.58
C LEU A 244 50.32 1.90 53.02
N SER A 245 50.04 1.72 54.31
CA SER A 245 49.36 0.51 54.81
C SER A 245 47.96 0.39 54.21
N ALA A 246 47.20 1.49 54.13
CA ALA A 246 45.88 1.48 53.49
C ALA A 246 45.98 1.22 51.98
N MET A 247 46.93 1.87 51.30
CA MET A 247 47.12 1.73 49.84
C MET A 247 47.50 0.30 49.45
N PHE A 248 48.41 -0.34 50.21
CA PHE A 248 48.88 -1.70 49.94
C PHE A 248 48.07 -2.80 50.64
N ALA A 249 47.04 -2.45 51.43
CA ALA A 249 46.18 -3.43 52.09
C ALA A 249 45.64 -4.51 51.11
N PRO A 250 45.18 -4.18 49.88
CA PRO A 250 44.73 -5.19 48.94
C PRO A 250 45.83 -6.16 48.49
N VAL A 251 47.08 -5.68 48.41
CA VAL A 251 48.23 -6.50 48.00
C VAL A 251 48.61 -7.46 49.12
N VAL A 252 48.76 -6.97 50.35
CA VAL A 252 49.09 -7.79 51.52
C VAL A 252 47.98 -8.80 51.83
N ALA A 253 46.72 -8.43 51.59
CA ALA A 253 45.59 -9.34 51.81
C ALA A 253 45.53 -10.49 50.78
N LEU A 254 46.02 -10.29 49.56
CA LEU A 254 45.86 -11.24 48.44
C LEU A 254 47.15 -11.96 48.05
N LEU A 255 48.31 -11.42 48.39
CA LEU A 255 49.63 -11.91 47.96
C LEU A 255 50.56 -12.00 49.19
N PRO A 256 51.56 -12.90 49.17
CA PRO A 256 52.45 -13.15 50.30
C PRO A 256 53.52 -12.05 50.48
N PHE A 257 53.09 -10.79 50.58
CA PHE A 257 53.94 -9.66 50.93
C PHE A 257 53.67 -9.24 52.37
N GLU A 258 54.71 -8.94 53.14
CA GLU A 258 54.52 -8.35 54.47
C GLU A 258 54.35 -6.83 54.36
N ALA A 259 53.56 -6.24 55.26
CA ALA A 259 53.30 -4.81 55.31
C ALA A 259 54.54 -3.99 55.73
N PHE A 260 54.55 -2.70 55.43
CA PHE A 260 55.60 -1.79 55.87
C PHE A 260 55.58 -1.62 57.39
N SER A 261 56.71 -1.80 58.07
CA SER A 261 56.81 -1.37 59.47
C SER A 261 57.16 0.12 59.57
N VAL A 262 56.89 0.74 60.71
CA VAL A 262 57.32 2.13 60.99
C VAL A 262 58.85 2.24 60.95
N ALA A 263 59.57 1.23 61.42
CA ALA A 263 61.03 1.19 61.39
C ALA A 263 61.59 1.14 59.95
N ASP A 264 60.92 0.42 59.05
CA ASP A 264 61.30 0.38 57.63
C ASP A 264 61.16 1.77 56.99
N LEU A 265 60.04 2.45 57.27
CA LEU A 265 59.79 3.79 56.73
C LEU A 265 60.72 4.86 57.31
N GLN A 266 61.16 4.73 58.57
CA GLN A 266 62.19 5.61 59.13
C GLN A 266 63.54 5.44 58.41
N ARG A 267 63.95 4.19 58.13
CA ARG A 267 65.17 3.91 57.35
C ARG A 267 65.06 4.43 55.91
N MET A 268 63.88 4.33 55.30
CA MET A 268 63.61 4.74 53.92
C MET A 268 63.44 6.25 53.70
N HIS A 269 63.40 7.07 54.75
CA HIS A 269 63.31 8.51 54.57
C HIS A 269 64.60 9.04 53.90
N PHE A 270 64.52 9.80 52.81
CA PHE A 270 65.73 10.19 52.05
C PHE A 270 66.77 10.97 52.89
N ARG A 271 66.34 11.62 53.99
CA ARG A 271 67.25 12.30 54.95
C ARG A 271 67.89 11.39 56.01
N SER A 272 67.53 10.10 56.09
CA SER A 272 68.04 9.17 57.11
C SER A 272 69.52 8.82 56.92
N GLY A 273 70.02 8.92 55.69
CA GLY A 273 71.38 8.50 55.34
C GLY A 273 71.61 6.98 55.31
N ALA A 274 70.61 6.16 55.65
CA ALA A 274 70.72 4.70 55.68
C ALA A 274 70.85 4.11 54.26
N THR A 275 71.68 3.07 54.12
CA THR A 275 71.75 2.26 52.90
C THR A 275 70.73 1.12 52.97
N ILE A 276 69.92 1.00 51.93
CA ILE A 276 68.89 -0.04 51.81
C ILE A 276 69.48 -1.19 50.99
N GLY A 277 69.26 -2.42 51.43
CA GLY A 277 69.73 -3.61 50.72
C GLY A 277 68.99 -3.83 49.40
N VAL A 278 69.68 -4.45 48.42
CA VAL A 278 69.11 -4.76 47.10
C VAL A 278 67.84 -5.62 47.20
N GLU A 279 67.78 -6.54 48.16
CA GLU A 279 66.61 -7.42 48.37
C GLU A 279 65.38 -6.66 48.88
N GLU A 280 65.57 -5.71 49.80
CA GLU A 280 64.51 -4.84 50.30
C GLU A 280 63.97 -3.93 49.18
N ALA A 281 64.86 -3.31 48.39
CA ALA A 281 64.47 -2.50 47.23
C ALA A 281 63.69 -3.32 46.18
N ARG A 282 64.15 -4.54 45.87
CA ARG A 282 63.47 -5.47 44.96
C ARG A 282 62.08 -5.85 45.45
N ARG A 283 61.93 -6.12 46.75
CA ARG A 283 60.61 -6.43 47.36
C ARG A 283 59.61 -5.31 47.12
N TRP A 284 60.01 -4.05 47.28
CA TRP A 284 59.08 -2.93 47.13
C TRP A 284 58.70 -2.66 45.69
N VAL A 285 59.65 -2.77 44.75
CA VAL A 285 59.36 -2.73 43.30
C VAL A 285 58.27 -3.75 42.96
N TRP A 286 58.42 -4.99 43.43
CA TRP A 286 57.40 -6.03 43.21
C TRP A 286 56.09 -5.75 43.91
N MET A 287 56.11 -5.10 45.08
CA MET A 287 54.88 -4.72 45.77
C MET A 287 54.12 -3.63 45.02
N TYR A 288 54.81 -2.66 44.41
CA TYR A 288 54.19 -1.65 43.53
C TYR A 288 53.64 -2.26 42.23
N VAL A 289 54.37 -3.18 41.61
CA VAL A 289 53.86 -3.95 40.46
C VAL A 289 52.63 -4.76 40.86
N ALA A 290 52.66 -5.41 42.02
CA ALA A 290 51.54 -6.16 42.58
C ALA A 290 50.34 -5.25 42.89
N LEU A 291 50.57 -4.02 43.36
CA LEU A 291 49.52 -3.03 43.57
C LEU A 291 48.84 -2.63 42.26
N LEU A 292 49.62 -2.32 41.22
CA LEU A 292 49.08 -2.04 39.88
C LEU A 292 48.34 -3.25 39.30
N LEU A 293 48.86 -4.47 39.52
CA LEU A 293 48.23 -5.70 39.08
C LEU A 293 46.85 -5.90 39.73
N VAL A 294 46.81 -5.86 41.07
CA VAL A 294 45.61 -6.17 41.87
C VAL A 294 44.56 -5.06 41.79
N VAL A 295 44.98 -3.80 41.89
CA VAL A 295 44.04 -2.67 41.99
C VAL A 295 43.64 -2.16 40.61
N VAL A 296 44.51 -2.26 39.60
CA VAL A 296 44.25 -1.69 38.26
C VAL A 296 44.07 -2.77 37.21
N LEU A 297 45.10 -3.56 36.92
CA LEU A 297 45.14 -4.43 35.74
C LEU A 297 44.07 -5.52 35.77
N VAL A 298 44.01 -6.31 36.84
CA VAL A 298 43.05 -7.42 36.97
C VAL A 298 41.60 -6.92 36.94
N PRO A 299 41.18 -5.93 37.76
CA PRO A 299 39.81 -5.46 37.71
C PRO A 299 39.44 -4.81 36.38
N ARG A 300 40.36 -4.07 35.73
CA ARG A 300 40.11 -3.49 34.41
C ARG A 300 39.98 -4.56 33.33
N ALA A 301 40.82 -5.60 33.35
CA ALA A 301 40.71 -6.73 32.43
C ALA A 301 39.39 -7.49 32.61
N LEU A 302 38.95 -7.72 33.85
CA LEU A 302 37.65 -8.33 34.15
C LEU A 302 36.48 -7.47 33.64
N LEU A 303 36.51 -6.15 33.85
CA LEU A 303 35.48 -5.23 33.35
C LEU A 303 35.45 -5.15 31.82
N ALA A 304 36.60 -5.22 31.16
CA ALA A 304 36.70 -5.34 29.71
C ALA A 304 36.09 -6.66 29.22
N GLY A 305 36.45 -7.79 29.84
CA GLY A 305 35.90 -9.11 29.53
C GLY A 305 34.39 -9.20 29.74
N TRP A 306 33.88 -8.60 30.81
CA TRP A 306 32.45 -8.49 31.07
C TRP A 306 31.73 -7.67 30.00
N SER A 307 32.26 -6.50 29.64
CA SER A 307 31.71 -5.66 28.58
C SER A 307 31.70 -6.39 27.23
N HIS A 308 32.76 -7.13 26.94
CA HIS A 308 32.88 -7.98 25.75
C HIS A 308 31.83 -9.10 25.72
N TRP A 309 31.63 -9.80 26.84
CA TRP A 309 30.60 -10.84 26.96
C TRP A 309 29.19 -10.29 26.78
N GLN A 310 28.86 -9.18 27.44
CA GLN A 310 27.56 -8.51 27.27
C GLN A 310 27.34 -8.06 25.83
N ARG A 311 28.38 -7.51 25.19
CA ARG A 311 28.37 -7.09 23.78
C ARG A 311 28.06 -8.27 22.86
N ARG A 312 28.74 -9.41 23.04
CA ARG A 312 28.48 -10.65 22.28
C ARG A 312 27.08 -11.21 22.53
N ARG A 313 26.56 -11.09 23.76
CA ARG A 313 25.19 -11.53 24.07
C ARG A 313 24.16 -10.71 23.31
N LEU A 314 24.29 -9.38 23.31
CA LEU A 314 23.38 -8.49 22.58
C LEU A 314 23.47 -8.67 21.06
N ALA A 315 24.67 -8.94 20.53
CA ALA A 315 24.89 -9.19 19.11
C ALA A 315 24.16 -10.44 18.57
N ARG A 316 23.73 -11.38 19.43
CA ARG A 316 22.99 -12.58 19.00
C ARG A 316 21.51 -12.34 18.72
N ALA A 317 20.93 -11.28 19.28
CA ALA A 317 19.48 -11.03 19.25
C ALA A 317 19.18 -9.53 19.22
N VAL A 318 19.62 -8.88 18.16
CA VAL A 318 19.37 -7.47 17.87
C VAL A 318 17.87 -7.27 17.55
N PRO A 319 17.15 -6.41 18.30
CA PRO A 319 15.72 -6.19 18.10
C PRO A 319 15.46 -5.21 16.95
N ILE A 320 14.68 -5.63 15.96
CA ILE A 320 14.17 -4.79 14.86
C ILE A 320 12.67 -4.59 15.06
N ASP A 321 12.22 -3.36 15.24
CA ASP A 321 10.80 -3.03 15.39
C ASP A 321 10.14 -2.94 14.01
N LEU A 322 9.26 -3.91 13.69
CA LEU A 322 8.52 -3.94 12.43
C LEU A 322 7.37 -2.94 12.37
N ARG A 323 7.06 -2.26 13.48
CA ARG A 323 6.05 -1.19 13.54
C ARG A 323 6.62 0.16 13.09
N ASP A 324 7.92 0.24 12.82
CA ASP A 324 8.50 1.42 12.17
C ASP A 324 7.85 1.61 10.79
N ALA A 325 7.52 2.87 10.45
CA ALA A 325 6.82 3.25 9.22
C ALA A 325 7.44 2.63 7.96
N TYR A 326 8.77 2.49 7.93
CA TYR A 326 9.47 1.83 6.83
C TYR A 326 9.01 0.38 6.62
N PHE A 327 9.02 -0.43 7.69
CA PHE A 327 8.67 -1.84 7.61
C PHE A 327 7.17 -2.05 7.40
N VAL A 328 6.33 -1.19 7.99
CA VAL A 328 4.88 -1.19 7.74
C VAL A 328 4.58 -1.00 6.26
N GLN A 329 5.18 0.02 5.62
CA GLN A 329 5.00 0.27 4.19
C GLN A 329 5.56 -0.86 3.33
N LEU A 330 6.72 -1.42 3.70
CA LEU A 330 7.33 -2.53 2.98
C LEU A 330 6.45 -3.79 3.04
N LEU A 331 5.97 -4.16 4.23
CA LEU A 331 5.16 -5.35 4.43
C LEU A 331 3.75 -5.22 3.84
N ALA A 332 3.19 -4.00 3.78
CA ALA A 332 1.92 -3.71 3.13
C ALA A 332 1.91 -4.05 1.61
N ARG A 333 3.07 -3.95 0.95
CA ARG A 333 3.19 -4.25 -0.48
C ARG A 333 3.08 -5.74 -0.78
N VAL A 334 3.52 -6.58 0.15
CA VAL A 334 3.60 -8.04 -0.04
C VAL A 334 2.53 -8.80 0.71
N SER A 335 2.05 -8.28 1.84
CA SER A 335 1.02 -8.93 2.63
C SER A 335 -0.36 -8.76 1.98
N PRO A 336 -1.21 -9.81 1.99
CA PRO A 336 -2.60 -9.67 1.58
C PRO A 336 -3.32 -8.66 2.48
N ALA A 337 -4.02 -7.70 1.89
CA ALA A 337 -4.81 -6.74 2.61
C ALA A 337 -6.27 -7.20 2.71
N ARG A 338 -6.82 -7.14 3.92
CA ARG A 338 -8.27 -7.19 4.14
C ARG A 338 -8.76 -5.76 4.34
N VAL A 339 -9.46 -5.22 3.36
CA VAL A 339 -10.01 -3.87 3.39
C VAL A 339 -11.51 -3.95 3.68
N THR A 340 -11.98 -3.25 4.70
CA THR A 340 -13.40 -3.16 5.04
C THR A 340 -13.90 -1.74 4.83
N LEU A 341 -14.87 -1.58 3.93
CA LEU A 341 -15.61 -0.33 3.72
C LEU A 341 -16.92 -0.39 4.49
N ALA A 342 -17.20 0.58 5.35
CA ALA A 342 -18.51 0.73 5.96
C ALA A 342 -19.33 1.73 5.17
N VAL A 343 -20.57 1.37 4.85
CA VAL A 343 -21.47 2.19 4.03
C VAL A 343 -22.66 2.60 4.87
N LEU A 344 -22.85 3.90 5.00
CA LEU A 344 -24.03 4.51 5.59
C LEU A 344 -24.82 5.18 4.48
N ALA A 345 -25.93 4.58 4.09
CA ALA A 345 -26.78 5.09 3.02
C ALA A 345 -28.13 5.54 3.57
N SER A 346 -28.58 6.72 3.14
CA SER A 346 -29.96 7.14 3.28
C SER A 346 -30.83 6.49 2.21
N GLU A 347 -32.14 6.44 2.42
CA GLU A 347 -33.08 5.99 1.40
C GLU A 347 -33.00 6.91 0.17
N GLY A 348 -32.74 6.35 -1.01
CA GLY A 348 -32.64 7.09 -2.27
C GLY A 348 -31.78 6.38 -3.33
N GLY A 349 -31.72 6.96 -4.54
CA GLY A 349 -31.05 6.37 -5.70
C GLY A 349 -29.54 6.16 -5.55
N GLY A 350 -28.90 6.84 -4.58
CA GLY A 350 -27.47 6.64 -4.31
C GLY A 350 -27.15 5.26 -3.74
N HIS A 351 -27.99 4.75 -2.84
CA HIS A 351 -27.83 3.40 -2.27
C HIS A 351 -27.96 2.33 -3.36
N GLU A 352 -28.97 2.45 -4.22
CA GLU A 352 -29.21 1.51 -5.32
C GLU A 352 -28.06 1.50 -6.33
N ALA A 353 -27.54 2.68 -6.69
CA ALA A 353 -26.38 2.80 -7.57
C ALA A 353 -25.13 2.15 -6.97
N TRP A 354 -24.93 2.29 -5.66
CA TRP A 354 -23.84 1.65 -4.91
C TRP A 354 -23.95 0.13 -4.91
N GLU A 355 -25.12 -0.39 -4.55
CA GLU A 355 -25.36 -1.83 -4.50
C GLU A 355 -25.20 -2.47 -5.89
N ARG A 356 -25.69 -1.80 -6.94
CA ARG A 356 -25.50 -2.22 -8.33
C ARG A 356 -24.03 -2.21 -8.75
N MET A 357 -23.28 -1.17 -8.39
CA MET A 357 -21.84 -1.08 -8.64
C MET A 357 -21.09 -2.26 -8.00
N LEU A 358 -21.41 -2.62 -6.76
CA LEU A 358 -20.80 -3.79 -6.10
C LEU A 358 -21.21 -5.11 -6.76
N ARG A 359 -22.49 -5.26 -7.14
CA ARG A 359 -22.97 -6.45 -7.85
C ARG A 359 -22.21 -6.69 -9.14
N GLU A 360 -21.93 -5.65 -9.93
CA GLU A 360 -21.21 -5.76 -11.20
C GLU A 360 -19.80 -6.37 -11.08
N VAL A 361 -19.13 -6.14 -9.96
CA VAL A 361 -17.76 -6.64 -9.74
C VAL A 361 -17.68 -7.83 -8.81
N SER A 362 -18.75 -8.15 -8.07
CA SER A 362 -18.75 -9.22 -7.08
C SER A 362 -18.71 -10.63 -7.68
N ASP A 363 -18.08 -11.56 -6.96
CA ASP A 363 -18.17 -12.99 -7.30
C ASP A 363 -19.43 -13.66 -6.73
N HIS A 364 -19.99 -13.09 -5.66
CA HIS A 364 -21.04 -13.69 -4.86
C HIS A 364 -22.14 -12.67 -4.57
N PRO A 365 -23.42 -13.08 -4.48
CA PRO A 365 -24.50 -12.19 -4.06
C PRO A 365 -24.25 -11.66 -2.64
N PRO A 366 -24.87 -10.52 -2.26
CA PRO A 366 -24.76 -10.00 -0.91
C PRO A 366 -25.30 -11.02 0.11
N PRO A 367 -24.62 -11.18 1.27
CA PRO A 367 -25.09 -12.07 2.32
C PRO A 367 -26.38 -11.51 2.95
N ARG A 368 -27.18 -12.38 3.57
CA ARG A 368 -28.38 -11.94 4.32
C ARG A 368 -28.03 -11.11 5.55
N GLU A 369 -26.91 -11.41 6.19
CA GLU A 369 -26.43 -10.74 7.39
C GLU A 369 -24.90 -10.62 7.37
N GLY A 370 -24.39 -9.52 7.90
CA GLY A 370 -22.95 -9.27 8.06
C GLY A 370 -22.25 -8.70 6.82
N PRO A 371 -20.92 -8.52 6.90
CA PRO A 371 -20.15 -7.88 5.84
C PRO A 371 -20.02 -8.75 4.59
N TRP A 372 -20.34 -8.17 3.44
CA TRP A 372 -20.22 -8.78 2.13
C TRP A 372 -18.77 -8.85 1.67
N THR A 373 -18.28 -10.05 1.34
CA THR A 373 -17.00 -10.19 0.63
C THR A 373 -17.21 -10.01 -0.87
N VAL A 374 -16.90 -8.81 -1.36
CA VAL A 374 -17.21 -8.37 -2.72
C VAL A 374 -16.19 -8.91 -3.71
N LEU A 375 -14.90 -8.67 -3.45
CA LEU A 375 -13.83 -8.91 -4.41
C LEU A 375 -12.63 -9.55 -3.73
N GLY A 376 -12.07 -10.59 -4.37
CA GLY A 376 -10.78 -11.17 -4.01
C GLY A 376 -9.74 -10.96 -5.13
N THR A 377 -8.47 -10.79 -4.77
CA THR A 377 -7.36 -10.77 -5.74
C THR A 377 -6.62 -12.11 -5.74
N ALA A 378 -5.86 -12.40 -6.81
CA ALA A 378 -5.00 -13.58 -6.85
C ALA A 378 -3.90 -13.60 -5.77
N ARG A 379 -3.61 -12.45 -5.14
CA ARG A 379 -2.69 -12.34 -4.00
C ARG A 379 -3.39 -12.56 -2.65
N GLY A 380 -4.69 -12.79 -2.63
CA GLY A 380 -5.48 -12.97 -1.42
C GLY A 380 -5.91 -11.66 -0.75
N ASP A 381 -5.80 -10.52 -1.44
CA ASP A 381 -6.43 -9.28 -0.95
C ASP A 381 -7.94 -9.42 -1.05
N VAL A 382 -8.67 -8.88 -0.06
CA VAL A 382 -10.11 -9.02 0.04
C VAL A 382 -10.75 -7.66 0.32
N LEU A 383 -11.73 -7.29 -0.50
CA LEU A 383 -12.65 -6.18 -0.26
C LEU A 383 -13.91 -6.68 0.44
N ARG A 384 -14.16 -6.15 1.63
CA ARG A 384 -15.40 -6.35 2.39
C ARG A 384 -16.20 -5.05 2.42
N VAL A 385 -17.51 -5.15 2.27
CA VAL A 385 -18.44 -4.04 2.46
C VAL A 385 -19.39 -4.37 3.61
N LEU A 386 -19.45 -3.48 4.59
CA LEU A 386 -20.38 -3.54 5.70
C LEU A 386 -21.45 -2.47 5.48
N GLU A 387 -22.69 -2.87 5.31
CA GLU A 387 -23.81 -1.92 5.37
C GLU A 387 -24.16 -1.65 6.83
N VAL A 388 -24.15 -0.37 7.20
CA VAL A 388 -24.54 0.06 8.53
C VAL A 388 -26.06 0.17 8.56
N PRO A 389 -26.76 -0.55 9.46
CA PRO A 389 -28.21 -0.48 9.52
C PRO A 389 -28.70 0.95 9.75
N PRO A 390 -29.80 1.37 9.10
CA PRO A 390 -30.37 2.69 9.28
C PRO A 390 -30.74 2.91 10.75
N GLY A 391 -30.43 4.09 11.28
CA GLY A 391 -30.69 4.45 12.67
C GLY A 391 -29.75 3.83 13.70
N TYR A 392 -28.69 3.11 13.28
CA TYR A 392 -27.63 2.65 14.18
C TYR A 392 -27.03 3.84 14.95
N ARG A 393 -27.06 3.76 16.28
CA ARG A 393 -26.46 4.78 17.15
C ARG A 393 -25.30 4.16 17.91
N PRO A 394 -24.09 4.75 17.83
CA PRO A 394 -22.96 4.24 18.60
C PRO A 394 -23.31 4.30 20.10
N PRO A 395 -22.85 3.31 20.89
CA PRO A 395 -23.12 3.26 22.30
C PRO A 395 -22.74 4.59 22.96
N ALA A 396 -23.68 5.20 23.69
CA ALA A 396 -23.36 6.39 24.45
C ALA A 396 -22.25 6.03 25.45
N PRO A 397 -21.18 6.83 25.59
CA PRO A 397 -20.28 6.66 26.71
C PRO A 397 -21.15 6.66 27.97
N ALA A 398 -21.00 5.64 28.81
CA ALA A 398 -21.73 5.55 30.06
C ALA A 398 -21.29 6.72 30.96
N VAL A 399 -21.93 7.87 30.80
CA VAL A 399 -21.87 8.94 31.79
C VAL A 399 -22.69 8.40 32.94
N ALA A 400 -22.02 7.88 33.96
CA ALA A 400 -22.66 7.62 35.24
C ALA A 400 -23.35 8.92 35.65
N ALA A 401 -24.68 8.90 35.64
CA ALA A 401 -25.49 10.01 36.11
C ALA A 401 -25.07 10.31 37.55
N HIS A 402 -24.31 11.38 37.74
CA HIS A 402 -24.06 11.90 39.07
C HIS A 402 -25.36 12.59 39.51
N ALA A 403 -26.26 11.81 40.09
CA ALA A 403 -27.31 12.34 40.93
C ALA A 403 -26.63 12.99 42.15
N GLY A 404 -26.65 14.33 42.19
CA GLY A 404 -26.51 15.16 43.38
C GLY A 404 -25.38 14.82 44.36
N GLY A 405 -24.22 15.47 44.21
CA GLY A 405 -23.21 15.56 45.27
C GLY A 405 -21.80 15.83 44.73
N LEU A 406 -21.10 16.81 45.32
CA LEU A 406 -19.69 17.10 45.00
C LEU A 406 -18.81 15.86 45.28
N PRO A 407 -18.07 15.30 44.31
CA PRO A 407 -17.27 14.09 44.54
C PRO A 407 -15.97 14.41 45.29
N SER A 408 -15.58 13.55 46.24
CA SER A 408 -14.27 13.60 46.87
C SER A 408 -13.17 13.24 45.87
N ALA A 409 -11.97 13.84 46.03
CA ALA A 409 -10.82 13.63 45.13
C ALA A 409 -10.42 12.15 44.96
N GLN A 410 -10.78 11.30 45.93
CA GLN A 410 -10.53 9.86 45.90
C GLN A 410 -11.49 9.11 44.96
N ALA A 411 -12.74 9.56 44.83
CA ALA A 411 -13.72 8.98 43.89
C ALA A 411 -13.36 9.32 42.44
N TRP A 412 -12.90 10.55 42.19
CA TRP A 412 -12.36 10.97 40.89
C TRP A 412 -11.12 10.15 40.49
N LEU A 413 -10.19 9.91 41.42
CA LEU A 413 -8.98 9.12 41.15
C LEU A 413 -9.30 7.65 40.87
N GLN A 414 -10.28 7.06 41.57
CA GLN A 414 -10.73 5.69 41.35
C GLN A 414 -11.49 5.52 40.03
N ASP A 415 -12.29 6.51 39.62
CA ASP A 415 -12.93 6.56 38.30
C ASP A 415 -11.89 6.70 37.18
N LEU A 416 -10.88 7.56 37.37
CA LEU A 416 -9.79 7.74 36.40
C LEU A 416 -8.94 6.48 36.25
N LEU A 417 -8.66 5.76 37.34
CA LEU A 417 -7.95 4.48 37.30
C LEU A 417 -8.84 3.31 36.80
N GLY A 418 -10.16 3.37 37.02
CA GLY A 418 -11.14 2.43 36.48
C GLY A 418 -11.27 2.54 34.96
N ARG A 419 -11.18 3.76 34.41
CA ARG A 419 -11.16 4.05 32.96
C ARG A 419 -9.95 3.43 32.24
N PHE A 420 -8.85 3.16 32.94
CA PHE A 420 -7.66 2.50 32.39
C PHE A 420 -7.59 0.98 32.69
N LYS A 421 -8.44 0.46 33.57
CA LYS A 421 -8.46 -0.97 33.96
C LYS A 421 -9.67 -1.77 33.48
N ALA A 422 -10.63 -1.14 32.80
CA ALA A 422 -11.70 -1.86 32.14
C ALA A 422 -11.20 -2.47 30.81
N ALA A 423 -10.68 -3.69 30.87
CA ALA A 423 -10.70 -4.58 29.70
C ALA A 423 -12.17 -4.77 29.24
N PRO A 424 -12.44 -4.91 27.93
CA PRO A 424 -13.80 -4.92 27.38
C PRO A 424 -14.52 -6.21 27.78
N ARG A 425 -15.25 -6.17 28.90
CA ARG A 425 -16.12 -7.24 29.40
C ARG A 425 -17.60 -6.92 29.18
N ALA A 426 -17.95 -6.45 27.99
CA ALA A 426 -19.32 -6.36 27.49
C ALA A 426 -19.40 -6.97 26.08
N LEU A 427 -18.91 -8.20 25.95
CA LEU A 427 -19.06 -9.06 24.77
C LEU A 427 -20.43 -9.74 24.83
N ALA A 428 -21.48 -9.05 24.39
CA ALA A 428 -22.73 -9.66 23.94
C ALA A 428 -23.54 -8.65 23.11
N HIS A 429 -23.42 -8.76 21.79
CA HIS A 429 -24.35 -8.31 20.75
C HIS A 429 -24.39 -6.84 20.37
N ASP A 430 -23.29 -6.37 19.77
CA ASP A 430 -23.42 -5.53 18.59
C ASP A 430 -22.43 -5.96 17.51
N ALA A 431 -22.87 -6.90 16.67
CA ALA A 431 -22.08 -7.39 15.54
C ALA A 431 -21.69 -6.25 14.58
N VAL A 432 -22.56 -5.23 14.46
CA VAL A 432 -22.31 -4.02 13.67
C VAL A 432 -21.22 -3.19 14.34
N GLY A 433 -21.30 -2.96 15.65
CA GLY A 433 -20.25 -2.25 16.39
C GLY A 433 -18.87 -2.90 16.29
N SER A 434 -18.81 -4.23 16.35
CA SER A 434 -17.54 -4.97 16.18
C SER A 434 -17.02 -4.89 14.73
N ALA A 435 -17.90 -4.99 13.74
CA ALA A 435 -17.53 -4.87 12.34
C ALA A 435 -17.12 -3.42 11.97
N LEU A 436 -17.74 -2.42 12.60
CA LEU A 436 -17.37 -1.00 12.47
C LEU A 436 -15.96 -0.74 13.02
N ALA A 437 -15.55 -1.41 14.09
CA ALA A 437 -14.18 -1.30 14.61
C ALA A 437 -13.11 -1.86 13.64
N GLU A 438 -13.48 -2.76 12.73
CA GLU A 438 -12.60 -3.29 11.67
C GLU A 438 -12.62 -2.44 10.38
N THR A 439 -13.37 -1.32 10.36
CA THR A 439 -13.55 -0.49 9.17
C THR A 439 -12.31 0.35 8.88
N ASP A 440 -11.95 0.41 7.60
CA ASP A 440 -10.80 1.19 7.11
C ASP A 440 -11.20 2.52 6.47
N LEU A 441 -12.43 2.61 5.94
CA LEU A 441 -12.98 3.80 5.32
C LEU A 441 -14.50 3.77 5.42
N LEU A 442 -15.08 4.93 5.72
CA LEU A 442 -16.53 5.11 5.78
C LEU A 442 -17.03 5.83 4.52
N LEU A 443 -18.05 5.28 3.88
CA LEU A 443 -18.74 5.83 2.72
C LEU A 443 -20.12 6.29 3.15
N LEU A 444 -20.44 7.56 2.93
CA LEU A 444 -21.75 8.13 3.18
C LEU A 444 -22.45 8.40 1.85
N LEU A 445 -23.69 7.93 1.74
CA LEU A 445 -24.60 8.20 0.62
C LEU A 445 -25.82 8.97 1.16
N PRO A 446 -25.68 10.27 1.45
CA PRO A 446 -26.82 11.08 1.92
C PRO A 446 -27.81 11.35 0.78
N ALA A 447 -29.10 11.36 1.09
CA ALA A 447 -30.15 11.87 0.21
C ALA A 447 -30.30 13.39 0.34
N SER A 448 -29.98 13.93 1.52
CA SER A 448 -30.03 15.37 1.79
C SER A 448 -28.85 15.85 2.67
N PRO A 449 -28.56 17.17 2.70
CA PRO A 449 -27.55 17.71 3.62
C PRO A 449 -27.87 17.51 5.11
N VAL A 450 -29.12 17.19 5.47
CA VAL A 450 -29.54 16.90 6.85
C VAL A 450 -28.96 15.57 7.32
N ASP A 451 -28.92 14.57 6.43
CA ASP A 451 -28.44 13.22 6.73
C ASP A 451 -26.96 13.22 7.15
N VAL A 452 -26.18 14.17 6.62
CA VAL A 452 -24.79 14.40 7.04
C VAL A 452 -24.70 14.81 8.51
N GLN A 453 -25.65 15.63 8.99
CA GLN A 453 -25.73 16.03 10.40
C GLN A 453 -26.08 14.84 11.28
N GLU A 454 -27.00 13.97 10.85
CA GLU A 454 -27.37 12.76 11.61
C GLU A 454 -26.21 11.77 11.70
N ALA A 455 -25.47 11.59 10.60
CA ALA A 455 -24.29 10.72 10.54
C ALA A 455 -23.09 11.24 11.34
N THR A 456 -23.07 12.52 11.69
CA THR A 456 -21.95 13.19 12.37
C THR A 456 -21.54 12.47 13.67
N ARG A 457 -22.51 11.98 14.45
CA ARG A 457 -22.22 11.28 15.71
C ARG A 457 -21.48 9.97 15.48
N LEU A 458 -21.87 9.21 14.44
CA LEU A 458 -21.21 7.96 14.07
C LEU A 458 -19.80 8.23 13.55
N LEU A 459 -19.65 9.24 12.67
CA LEU A 459 -18.36 9.65 12.12
C LEU A 459 -17.33 10.02 13.20
N HIS A 460 -17.75 10.80 14.21
CA HIS A 460 -16.88 11.13 15.34
C HIS A 460 -16.52 9.92 16.20
N TRP A 461 -17.41 8.93 16.31
CA TRP A 461 -17.17 7.73 17.12
C TRP A 461 -16.21 6.76 16.44
N VAL A 462 -16.37 6.53 15.13
CA VAL A 462 -15.53 5.60 14.36
C VAL A 462 -14.11 6.16 14.15
N ALA A 463 -13.97 7.49 14.04
CA ALA A 463 -12.70 8.19 13.84
C ALA A 463 -11.86 7.70 12.63
N GLN A 464 -12.53 7.14 11.61
CA GLN A 464 -11.92 6.72 10.35
C GLN A 464 -12.10 7.78 9.26
N PRO A 465 -11.26 7.77 8.21
CA PRO A 465 -11.46 8.61 7.03
C PRO A 465 -12.84 8.37 6.40
N ALA A 466 -13.43 9.42 5.83
CA ALA A 466 -14.75 9.32 5.20
C ALA A 466 -14.78 9.89 3.78
N LEU A 467 -15.64 9.32 2.94
CA LEU A 467 -16.04 9.82 1.63
C LEU A 467 -17.55 10.04 1.60
N LEU A 468 -17.98 11.19 1.13
CA LEU A 468 -19.39 11.52 0.89
C LEU A 468 -19.67 11.45 -0.61
N LEU A 469 -20.63 10.62 -0.99
CA LEU A 469 -21.13 10.48 -2.35
C LEU A 469 -22.50 11.13 -2.44
N VAL A 470 -22.56 12.30 -3.07
CA VAL A 470 -23.73 13.20 -2.94
C VAL A 470 -24.52 13.29 -4.25
N PRO A 471 -25.86 13.32 -4.20
CA PRO A 471 -26.67 13.56 -5.38
C PRO A 471 -26.62 15.04 -5.80
N GLY A 472 -26.59 15.30 -7.10
CA GLY A 472 -26.72 16.66 -7.66
C GLY A 472 -25.58 17.62 -7.28
N ASP A 473 -25.96 18.86 -6.91
CA ASP A 473 -25.03 19.93 -6.54
C ASP A 473 -24.29 19.63 -5.23
N ASP A 474 -22.96 19.71 -5.25
CA ASP A 474 -22.10 19.35 -4.13
C ASP A 474 -21.83 20.51 -3.16
N VAL A 475 -22.18 21.75 -3.54
CA VAL A 475 -21.95 22.96 -2.73
C VAL A 475 -22.63 22.90 -1.34
N PRO A 476 -23.91 22.49 -1.22
CA PRO A 476 -24.58 22.40 0.09
C PRO A 476 -23.92 21.37 1.02
N TYR A 477 -23.45 20.25 0.45
CA TYR A 477 -22.81 19.17 1.19
C TYR A 477 -21.40 19.56 1.66
N ARG A 478 -20.61 20.19 0.80
CA ARG A 478 -19.29 20.75 1.19
C ARG A 478 -19.43 21.75 2.33
N SER A 479 -20.45 22.61 2.26
CA SER A 479 -20.76 23.58 3.31
C SER A 479 -21.18 22.90 4.63
N ALA A 480 -21.92 21.78 4.57
CA ALA A 480 -22.25 20.98 5.75
C ALA A 480 -21.00 20.33 6.37
N VAL A 481 -20.16 19.67 5.57
CA VAL A 481 -18.90 19.03 6.01
C VAL A 481 -17.98 20.03 6.70
N GLN A 482 -17.80 21.22 6.12
CA GLN A 482 -16.98 22.29 6.70
C GLN A 482 -17.55 22.81 8.03
N ARG A 483 -18.86 23.08 8.10
CA ARG A 483 -19.51 23.55 9.33
C ARG A 483 -19.40 22.55 10.49
N LEU A 484 -19.44 21.26 10.17
CA LEU A 484 -19.38 20.17 11.15
C LEU A 484 -17.94 19.74 11.48
N GLY A 485 -16.92 20.31 10.82
CA GLY A 485 -15.51 19.98 11.06
C GLY A 485 -15.13 18.55 10.66
N LEU A 486 -15.82 17.96 9.69
CA LEU A 486 -15.61 16.57 9.29
C LEU A 486 -14.43 16.43 8.30
N ALA A 487 -13.56 15.46 8.54
CA ALA A 487 -12.46 15.10 7.63
C ALA A 487 -12.95 14.19 6.48
N ALA A 488 -13.90 14.68 5.68
CA ALA A 488 -14.51 13.95 4.57
C ALA A 488 -14.32 14.69 3.23
N GLU A 489 -14.09 13.94 2.15
CA GLU A 489 -14.19 14.50 0.78
C GLU A 489 -15.56 14.24 0.19
N VAL A 490 -16.07 15.24 -0.51
CA VAL A 490 -17.37 15.22 -1.17
C VAL A 490 -17.14 14.95 -2.66
N LEU A 491 -17.75 13.88 -3.16
CA LEU A 491 -17.72 13.46 -4.55
C LEU A 491 -19.15 13.45 -5.11
N PRO A 492 -19.42 14.11 -6.24
CA PRO A 492 -20.72 13.98 -6.90
C PRO A 492 -20.95 12.55 -7.38
N LEU A 493 -22.12 11.99 -7.08
CA LEU A 493 -22.46 10.59 -7.38
C LEU A 493 -22.44 10.31 -8.88
N GLU A 494 -23.00 11.20 -9.70
CA GLU A 494 -23.00 11.07 -11.16
C GLU A 494 -21.58 11.01 -11.74
N ARG A 495 -20.66 11.84 -11.23
CA ARG A 495 -19.28 11.89 -11.72
C ARG A 495 -18.43 10.70 -11.29
N SER A 496 -18.86 9.99 -10.25
CA SER A 496 -18.07 8.92 -9.61
C SER A 496 -18.65 7.52 -9.83
N MET A 497 -19.96 7.40 -10.11
CA MET A 497 -20.67 6.11 -10.09
C MET A 497 -21.70 5.91 -11.20
N ALA A 498 -21.95 6.91 -12.07
CA ALA A 498 -22.97 6.79 -13.11
C ALA A 498 -22.81 5.54 -13.98
N HIS A 499 -21.58 5.20 -14.36
CA HIS A 499 -21.22 4.01 -15.12
C HIS A 499 -19.77 3.62 -14.84
N TRP A 500 -19.38 2.40 -15.24
CA TRP A 500 -18.09 1.79 -14.87
C TRP A 500 -16.83 2.56 -15.27
N LEU A 501 -16.91 3.43 -16.29
CA LEU A 501 -15.77 4.27 -16.73
C LEU A 501 -15.45 5.39 -15.72
N ARG A 502 -16.39 5.71 -14.82
CA ARG A 502 -16.23 6.71 -13.73
C ARG A 502 -15.70 6.11 -12.43
N ASP A 503 -15.81 4.79 -12.25
CA ASP A 503 -15.32 4.07 -11.06
C ASP A 503 -13.89 4.44 -10.62
N PRO A 504 -12.92 4.70 -11.52
CA PRO A 504 -11.57 5.10 -11.12
C PRO A 504 -11.54 6.33 -10.21
N LEU A 505 -12.44 7.30 -10.40
CA LEU A 505 -12.49 8.50 -9.55
C LEU A 505 -12.78 8.14 -8.09
N LEU A 506 -13.76 7.26 -7.86
CA LEU A 506 -14.11 6.78 -6.52
C LEU A 506 -12.98 5.94 -5.92
N LEU A 507 -12.42 5.02 -6.70
CA LEU A 507 -11.36 4.13 -6.26
C LEU A 507 -10.08 4.89 -5.91
N GLU A 508 -9.70 5.91 -6.69
CA GLU A 508 -8.55 6.76 -6.40
C GLU A 508 -8.76 7.60 -5.13
N ALA A 509 -9.95 8.19 -4.95
CA ALA A 509 -10.30 8.95 -3.75
C ALA A 509 -10.32 8.07 -2.48
N ALA A 510 -10.75 6.81 -2.61
CA ALA A 510 -10.71 5.82 -1.54
C ALA A 510 -9.26 5.40 -1.23
N ALA A 511 -8.45 5.12 -2.25
CA ALA A 511 -7.04 4.73 -2.09
C ALA A 511 -6.21 5.82 -1.39
N ALA A 512 -6.47 7.09 -1.71
CA ALA A 512 -5.82 8.24 -1.09
C ALA A 512 -6.11 8.36 0.42
N ARG A 513 -7.22 7.80 0.89
CA ARG A 513 -7.67 7.81 2.30
C ARG A 513 -7.40 6.52 3.05
N MET A 514 -6.98 5.46 2.36
CA MET A 514 -6.67 4.20 3.03
C MET A 514 -5.56 4.37 4.08
N PRO A 515 -5.64 3.64 5.21
CA PRO A 515 -4.49 3.49 6.09
C PRO A 515 -3.24 3.09 5.32
N THR A 516 -2.08 3.66 5.68
CA THR A 516 -0.81 3.47 4.94
C THR A 516 -0.43 2.00 4.78
N GLY A 517 -0.77 1.16 5.76
CA GLY A 517 -0.53 -0.29 5.72
C GLY A 517 -1.48 -1.09 4.81
N LYS A 518 -2.59 -0.51 4.34
CA LYS A 518 -3.59 -1.18 3.49
C LYS A 518 -3.71 -0.59 2.08
N ARG A 519 -3.20 0.63 1.86
CA ARG A 519 -3.26 1.33 0.57
C ARG A 519 -2.77 0.49 -0.61
N ALA A 520 -1.60 -0.13 -0.52
CA ALA A 520 -1.04 -0.94 -1.61
C ALA A 520 -1.90 -2.18 -1.93
N GLY A 521 -2.57 -2.76 -0.93
CA GLY A 521 -3.53 -3.85 -1.15
C GLY A 521 -4.83 -3.36 -1.77
N PHE A 522 -5.33 -2.21 -1.35
CA PHE A 522 -6.50 -1.58 -1.96
C PHE A 522 -6.26 -1.17 -3.42
N GLU A 523 -5.07 -0.68 -3.78
CA GLU A 523 -4.70 -0.37 -5.17
C GLU A 523 -4.74 -1.63 -6.06
N ARG A 524 -4.37 -2.81 -5.53
CA ARG A 524 -4.52 -4.10 -6.25
C ARG A 524 -5.98 -4.53 -6.38
N ILE A 525 -6.79 -4.30 -5.35
CA ILE A 525 -8.24 -4.50 -5.39
C ILE A 525 -8.84 -3.62 -6.49
N ALA A 526 -8.48 -2.33 -6.54
CA ALA A 526 -8.93 -1.38 -7.55
C ALA A 526 -8.50 -1.76 -8.97
N ALA A 527 -7.27 -2.27 -9.15
CA ALA A 527 -6.82 -2.80 -10.44
C ALA A 527 -7.66 -4.01 -10.88
N THR A 528 -7.90 -4.97 -9.98
CA THR A 528 -8.74 -6.15 -10.26
C THR A 528 -10.18 -5.74 -10.58
N TRP A 529 -10.71 -4.74 -9.89
CA TRP A 529 -12.01 -4.13 -10.17
C TRP A 529 -12.08 -3.59 -11.60
N LYS A 530 -11.08 -2.79 -11.99
CA LYS A 530 -10.97 -2.22 -13.35
C LYS A 530 -10.89 -3.30 -14.42
N ASP A 531 -10.09 -4.34 -14.18
CA ASP A 531 -9.93 -5.45 -15.13
C ASP A 531 -11.25 -6.20 -15.33
N ARG A 532 -12.02 -6.45 -14.25
CA ARG A 532 -13.36 -7.07 -14.34
C ARG A 532 -14.34 -6.24 -15.16
N ASN A 533 -14.34 -4.92 -14.95
CA ASN A 533 -15.18 -4.02 -15.74
C ASN A 533 -14.77 -4.02 -17.22
N ALA A 534 -13.47 -4.05 -17.51
CA ALA A 534 -12.97 -4.12 -18.89
C ALA A 534 -13.36 -5.44 -19.58
N VAL A 535 -13.21 -6.58 -18.90
CA VAL A 535 -13.63 -7.90 -19.41
C VAL A 535 -15.13 -7.91 -19.69
N ARG A 536 -15.96 -7.41 -18.76
CA ARG A 536 -17.41 -7.31 -18.94
C ARG A 536 -17.77 -6.44 -20.14
N PHE A 537 -17.10 -5.31 -20.32
CA PHE A 537 -17.32 -4.42 -21.46
C PHE A 537 -16.99 -5.09 -22.80
N THR A 538 -15.83 -5.76 -22.89
CA THR A 538 -15.46 -6.49 -24.10
C THR A 538 -16.44 -7.62 -24.40
N GLU A 539 -16.92 -8.35 -23.39
CA GLU A 539 -17.96 -9.36 -23.58
C GLU A 539 -19.28 -8.75 -24.09
N ALA A 540 -19.69 -7.60 -23.55
CA ALA A 540 -20.89 -6.89 -24.00
C ALA A 540 -20.80 -6.50 -25.49
N MET A 541 -19.67 -5.89 -25.90
CA MET A 541 -19.46 -5.48 -27.29
C MET A 541 -19.31 -6.67 -28.23
N HIS A 542 -18.72 -7.76 -27.78
CA HIS A 542 -18.66 -9.00 -28.55
C HIS A 542 -20.06 -9.59 -28.81
N ARG A 543 -20.96 -9.53 -27.83
CA ARG A 543 -22.36 -9.98 -28.00
C ARG A 543 -23.12 -9.10 -29.00
N VAL A 544 -22.98 -7.78 -28.91
CA VAL A 544 -23.58 -6.85 -29.88
C VAL A 544 -23.03 -7.10 -31.30
N ALA A 545 -21.72 -7.27 -31.43
CA ALA A 545 -21.09 -7.58 -32.72
C ALA A 545 -21.57 -8.92 -33.29
N ALA A 546 -21.68 -9.96 -32.46
CA ALA A 546 -22.16 -11.27 -32.88
C ALA A 546 -23.59 -11.21 -33.43
N GLU A 547 -24.46 -10.44 -32.78
CA GLU A 547 -25.84 -10.22 -33.25
C GLU A 547 -25.88 -9.46 -34.58
N LEU A 548 -25.06 -8.42 -34.74
CA LEU A 548 -24.96 -7.68 -36.01
C LEU A 548 -24.40 -8.54 -37.15
N VAL A 549 -23.39 -9.38 -36.89
CA VAL A 549 -22.85 -10.33 -37.86
C VAL A 549 -23.90 -11.39 -38.23
N ARG A 550 -24.63 -11.92 -37.25
CA ARG A 550 -25.74 -12.86 -37.46
C ARG A 550 -26.82 -12.22 -38.34
N ALA A 551 -27.27 -11.01 -37.99
CA ALA A 551 -28.28 -10.27 -38.74
C ALA A 551 -27.83 -9.90 -40.16
N ALA A 552 -26.56 -9.54 -40.34
CA ALA A 552 -26.00 -9.26 -41.66
C ALA A 552 -25.98 -10.49 -42.57
N ARG A 553 -25.76 -11.69 -42.00
CA ARG A 553 -25.75 -12.98 -42.72
C ARG A 553 -27.15 -13.59 -42.90
N ASP A 554 -28.14 -13.16 -42.12
CA ASP A 554 -29.49 -13.72 -42.16
C ASP A 554 -30.16 -13.41 -43.51
N ALA A 555 -30.66 -14.47 -44.16
CA ALA A 555 -31.35 -14.40 -45.44
C ALA A 555 -32.51 -15.41 -45.45
N GLU A 556 -33.62 -15.03 -46.07
CA GLU A 556 -34.82 -15.86 -46.20
C GLU A 556 -35.08 -16.16 -47.68
N GLU A 557 -35.24 -17.44 -48.03
CA GLU A 557 -35.62 -17.83 -49.38
C GLU A 557 -37.09 -17.48 -49.65
N VAL A 558 -37.34 -16.75 -50.74
CA VAL A 558 -38.70 -16.44 -51.17
C VAL A 558 -39.26 -17.67 -51.87
N GLY A 559 -40.25 -18.32 -51.26
CA GLY A 559 -40.94 -19.51 -51.80
C GLY A 559 -41.80 -19.25 -53.05
N SER A 560 -41.28 -18.49 -54.02
CA SER A 560 -41.90 -18.22 -55.31
C SER A 560 -41.05 -18.82 -56.43
N ALA A 561 -41.67 -19.46 -57.42
CA ALA A 561 -40.99 -19.91 -58.63
C ALA A 561 -40.14 -18.77 -59.25
N PRO A 562 -38.98 -19.08 -59.88
CA PRO A 562 -38.12 -18.07 -60.50
C PRO A 562 -38.94 -17.19 -61.43
N VAL A 563 -38.62 -15.88 -61.43
CA VAL A 563 -39.35 -14.84 -62.18
C VAL A 563 -39.61 -15.33 -63.61
N SER A 564 -40.85 -15.75 -63.89
CA SER A 564 -41.24 -16.31 -65.18
C SER A 564 -42.09 -15.30 -65.93
N LEU A 565 -42.04 -15.36 -67.27
CA LEU A 565 -42.87 -14.54 -68.16
C LEU A 565 -44.38 -14.57 -67.81
N ARG A 566 -44.86 -15.61 -67.08
CA ARG A 566 -46.26 -15.70 -66.60
C ARG A 566 -46.61 -14.63 -65.56
N GLN A 567 -45.65 -14.17 -64.76
CA GLN A 567 -45.85 -13.09 -63.78
C GLN A 567 -46.12 -11.72 -64.44
N LEU A 568 -45.80 -11.55 -65.73
CA LEU A 568 -46.12 -10.32 -66.46
C LEU A 568 -47.55 -10.32 -67.02
N VAL A 569 -48.23 -11.48 -67.07
CA VAL A 569 -49.52 -11.65 -67.75
C VAL A 569 -50.66 -11.92 -66.74
N SER A 570 -50.35 -12.48 -65.57
CA SER A 570 -51.33 -12.84 -64.53
C SER A 570 -51.26 -11.90 -63.33
N ALA A 571 -52.41 -11.32 -62.94
CA ALA A 571 -52.52 -10.54 -61.70
C ALA A 571 -52.36 -11.45 -60.46
N ALA A 572 -52.96 -12.64 -60.49
CA ALA A 572 -52.90 -13.60 -59.38
C ALA A 572 -51.46 -14.08 -59.06
N ASP A 573 -50.62 -14.26 -60.09
CA ASP A 573 -49.22 -14.67 -59.92
C ASP A 573 -48.35 -13.53 -59.37
N ARG A 574 -48.67 -12.26 -59.68
CA ARG A 574 -48.02 -11.09 -59.08
C ARG A 574 -48.40 -10.96 -57.60
N ASP A 575 -49.67 -11.13 -57.27
CA ASP A 575 -50.16 -11.07 -55.89
C ASP A 575 -49.61 -12.24 -55.04
N ALA A 576 -49.44 -13.42 -55.64
CA ALA A 576 -48.81 -14.56 -54.97
C ALA A 576 -47.30 -14.33 -54.72
N ALA A 577 -46.57 -13.81 -55.71
CA ALA A 577 -45.15 -13.46 -55.55
C ALA A 577 -44.94 -12.32 -54.54
N GLN A 578 -45.83 -11.34 -54.52
CA GLN A 578 -45.80 -10.24 -53.55
C GLN A 578 -46.05 -10.75 -52.12
N ARG A 579 -47.08 -11.59 -51.92
CA ARG A 579 -47.34 -12.23 -50.62
C ARG A 579 -46.18 -13.09 -50.15
N ALA A 580 -45.53 -13.85 -51.04
CA ALA A 580 -44.36 -14.67 -50.69
C ALA A 580 -43.18 -13.81 -50.24
N ARG A 581 -42.92 -12.67 -50.90
CA ARG A 581 -41.88 -11.71 -50.49
C ARG A 581 -42.20 -11.05 -49.16
N GLU A 582 -43.46 -10.68 -48.95
CA GLU A 582 -43.93 -10.05 -47.71
C GLU A 582 -43.85 -11.02 -46.53
N ALA A 583 -44.21 -12.29 -46.74
CA ALA A 583 -44.02 -13.36 -45.77
C ALA A 583 -42.53 -13.56 -45.42
N ALA A 584 -41.65 -13.67 -46.43
CA ALA A 584 -40.20 -13.84 -46.21
C ALA A 584 -39.61 -12.64 -45.43
N ARG A 585 -40.02 -11.41 -45.77
CA ARG A 585 -39.64 -10.20 -45.04
C ARG A 585 -40.14 -10.21 -43.60
N SER A 586 -41.39 -10.63 -43.38
CA SER A 586 -41.99 -10.69 -42.03
C SER A 586 -41.25 -11.69 -41.13
N ALA A 587 -40.89 -12.86 -41.66
CA ALA A 587 -40.13 -13.88 -40.95
C ALA A 587 -38.73 -13.38 -40.55
N LEU A 588 -38.06 -12.70 -41.48
CA LEU A 588 -36.74 -12.15 -41.26
C LEU A 588 -36.75 -11.01 -40.21
N LEU A 589 -37.76 -10.12 -40.25
CA LEU A 589 -37.97 -9.09 -39.21
C LEU A 589 -38.30 -9.70 -37.85
N GLN A 590 -39.04 -10.81 -37.80
CA GLN A 590 -39.35 -11.51 -36.56
C GLN A 590 -38.08 -12.08 -35.91
N ARG A 591 -37.19 -12.72 -36.70
CA ARG A 591 -35.90 -13.20 -36.20
C ARG A 591 -34.96 -12.09 -35.78
N LEU A 592 -34.97 -10.94 -36.48
CA LEU A 592 -34.21 -9.77 -36.08
C LEU A 592 -34.65 -9.25 -34.71
N ARG A 593 -35.97 -9.09 -34.50
CA ARG A 593 -36.53 -8.65 -33.23
C ARG A 593 -36.25 -9.63 -32.08
N ALA A 594 -36.30 -10.93 -32.36
CA ALA A 594 -35.96 -11.95 -31.38
C ALA A 594 -34.48 -11.86 -30.97
N GLY A 595 -33.56 -11.80 -31.93
CA GLY A 595 -32.11 -11.69 -31.64
C GLY A 595 -31.74 -10.39 -30.92
N GLU A 596 -32.40 -9.28 -31.26
CA GLU A 596 -32.27 -8.02 -30.53
C GLU A 596 -32.72 -8.14 -29.07
N ALA A 597 -33.89 -8.75 -28.81
CA ALA A 597 -34.41 -8.97 -27.47
C ALA A 597 -33.53 -9.92 -26.64
N ASP A 598 -33.01 -10.99 -27.26
CA ASP A 598 -32.10 -11.95 -26.62
C ASP A 598 -30.76 -11.29 -26.26
N THR A 599 -30.20 -10.51 -27.17
CA THR A 599 -28.96 -9.75 -26.93
C THR A 599 -29.16 -8.76 -25.79
N PHE A 600 -30.30 -8.09 -25.78
CA PHE A 600 -30.63 -7.15 -24.73
C PHE A 600 -30.80 -7.83 -23.35
N ALA A 601 -31.52 -8.96 -23.28
CA ALA A 601 -31.62 -9.76 -22.08
C ALA A 601 -30.24 -10.23 -21.58
N ALA A 602 -29.35 -10.62 -22.49
CA ALA A 602 -27.97 -10.98 -22.16
C ALA A 602 -27.17 -9.80 -21.60
N LEU A 603 -27.34 -8.58 -22.13
CA LEU A 603 -26.69 -7.37 -21.59
C LEU A 603 -27.18 -7.04 -20.18
N VAL A 604 -28.48 -7.14 -19.92
CA VAL A 604 -29.09 -6.98 -18.59
C VAL A 604 -28.53 -7.99 -17.60
N GLN A 605 -28.42 -9.25 -18.01
CA GLN A 605 -27.86 -10.32 -17.18
C GLN A 605 -26.36 -10.09 -16.90
N LEU A 606 -25.60 -9.70 -17.92
CA LEU A 606 -24.17 -9.44 -17.82
C LEU A 606 -23.85 -8.28 -16.87
N HIS A 607 -24.66 -7.20 -16.91
CA HIS A 607 -24.51 -6.03 -16.04
C HIS A 607 -25.27 -6.15 -14.71
N ARG A 608 -26.01 -7.25 -14.47
CA ARG A 608 -26.74 -7.53 -13.21
C ARG A 608 -27.63 -6.38 -12.77
N THR A 609 -28.31 -5.76 -13.73
CA THR A 609 -28.96 -4.46 -13.57
C THR A 609 -30.27 -4.51 -12.81
N GLY A 610 -30.88 -5.70 -12.68
CA GLY A 610 -32.22 -5.91 -12.11
C GLY A 610 -33.35 -5.27 -12.95
N THR A 611 -33.00 -4.47 -13.96
CA THR A 611 -33.94 -3.74 -14.81
C THR A 611 -34.72 -4.74 -15.68
N PRO A 612 -36.05 -4.82 -15.57
CA PRO A 612 -36.84 -5.75 -16.36
C PRO A 612 -36.65 -5.47 -17.85
N VAL A 613 -36.47 -6.53 -18.64
CA VAL A 613 -36.37 -6.45 -20.11
C VAL A 613 -37.56 -5.67 -20.71
N ALA A 614 -38.73 -5.78 -20.08
CA ALA A 614 -39.93 -5.06 -20.46
C ALA A 614 -39.83 -3.53 -20.29
N ALA A 615 -39.10 -3.01 -19.30
CA ALA A 615 -38.98 -1.56 -19.07
C ALA A 615 -38.16 -0.87 -20.18
N LEU A 616 -37.11 -1.54 -20.64
CA LEU A 616 -36.25 -1.05 -21.72
C LEU A 616 -36.85 -1.30 -23.11
N SER A 617 -37.68 -2.35 -23.24
CA SER A 617 -38.51 -2.58 -24.43
C SER A 617 -39.71 -1.61 -24.52
N GLY A 618 -40.30 -1.22 -23.39
CA GLY A 618 -41.41 -0.27 -23.29
C GLY A 618 -41.01 1.16 -23.67
N ALA A 619 -39.80 1.59 -23.30
CA ALA A 619 -39.21 2.87 -23.73
C ALA A 619 -38.99 2.96 -25.26
N ARG A 620 -39.04 1.83 -25.98
CA ARG A 620 -39.10 1.77 -27.45
C ARG A 620 -40.54 1.84 -27.96
N MET A 621 -41.49 1.21 -27.24
CA MET A 621 -42.90 1.08 -27.60
C MET A 621 -43.72 2.37 -27.43
N GLU A 622 -43.43 3.18 -26.40
CA GLU A 622 -44.14 4.45 -26.14
C GLU A 622 -44.00 5.49 -27.27
N SER A 623 -43.02 5.30 -28.16
CA SER A 623 -42.85 6.13 -29.37
C SER A 623 -43.56 5.60 -30.62
N GLY A 624 -44.34 4.51 -30.51
CA GLY A 624 -44.90 3.79 -31.68
C GLY A 624 -46.39 3.44 -31.64
N PHE A 625 -47.13 3.73 -30.56
CA PHE A 625 -48.55 3.38 -30.46
C PHE A 625 -49.43 4.59 -30.14
N SER A 626 -50.07 5.15 -31.17
CA SER A 626 -51.37 5.81 -31.03
C SER A 626 -52.44 4.85 -31.50
N GLU A 627 -53.37 4.58 -30.60
CA GLU A 627 -54.52 3.71 -30.72
C GLU A 627 -55.35 4.07 -31.97
N GLN A 628 -55.43 3.14 -32.93
CA GLN A 628 -56.26 3.26 -34.12
C GLN A 628 -57.74 3.36 -33.71
N GLN A 629 -58.29 4.57 -33.70
CA GLN A 629 -59.74 4.75 -33.77
C GLN A 629 -60.22 4.24 -35.12
N THR A 630 -61.02 3.19 -35.05
CA THR A 630 -61.84 2.65 -36.12
C THR A 630 -62.68 3.76 -36.76
N VAL A 631 -62.46 4.02 -38.05
CA VAL A 631 -63.48 4.61 -38.90
C VAL A 631 -63.91 3.53 -39.89
N ASP A 632 -65.16 3.15 -39.72
CA ASP A 632 -65.87 2.14 -40.48
C ASP A 632 -66.39 2.70 -41.81
N SER A 633 -66.59 1.78 -42.75
CA SER A 633 -67.58 1.85 -43.82
C SER A 633 -67.30 2.70 -45.10
N PRO A 634 -68.10 2.51 -46.18
CA PRO A 634 -67.76 1.56 -47.24
C PRO A 634 -68.00 2.16 -48.63
N GLN A 635 -66.96 2.54 -49.36
CA GLN A 635 -67.10 2.91 -50.78
C GLN A 635 -65.88 2.46 -51.57
N ALA A 636 -65.65 1.15 -51.47
CA ALA A 636 -65.01 0.37 -52.52
C ALA A 636 -65.94 0.35 -53.75
N GLY A 637 -65.73 1.26 -54.69
CA GLY A 637 -66.52 1.26 -55.91
C GLY A 637 -66.17 2.42 -56.83
N MET A 638 -65.39 2.12 -57.86
CA MET A 638 -65.09 2.99 -59.02
C MET A 638 -64.04 4.08 -58.83
N ALA A 639 -62.77 3.73 -59.02
CA ALA A 639 -61.80 4.55 -59.77
C ALA A 639 -60.49 3.76 -59.92
N GLY A 640 -60.42 2.92 -60.96
CA GLY A 640 -59.14 2.45 -61.48
C GLY A 640 -58.38 3.62 -62.11
N ALA A 641 -57.05 3.61 -61.94
CA ALA A 641 -56.07 4.56 -62.46
C ALA A 641 -55.95 5.91 -61.71
N ALA A 642 -55.52 5.89 -60.43
CA ALA A 642 -54.80 7.00 -59.77
C ALA A 642 -54.15 6.65 -58.41
N THR A 643 -53.76 5.39 -58.14
CA THR A 643 -53.16 4.99 -56.84
C THR A 643 -51.63 5.13 -56.82
N GLY A 644 -51.15 6.35 -57.10
CA GLY A 644 -49.72 6.68 -57.12
C GLY A 644 -49.31 7.97 -56.41
N ALA A 645 -50.24 8.74 -55.80
CA ALA A 645 -49.89 10.06 -55.27
C ALA A 645 -50.74 10.57 -54.08
N ALA A 646 -51.38 9.69 -53.28
CA ALA A 646 -52.34 10.15 -52.25
C ALA A 646 -52.13 9.58 -50.82
N MET A 647 -50.92 9.16 -50.44
CA MET A 647 -50.55 9.00 -49.02
C MET A 647 -49.18 9.67 -48.77
N GLY A 648 -49.16 10.98 -49.02
CA GLY A 648 -48.01 11.84 -48.83
C GLY A 648 -48.50 13.25 -48.50
N ALA A 649 -49.23 13.40 -47.40
CA ALA A 649 -49.52 14.69 -46.79
C ALA A 649 -50.08 14.48 -45.38
N GLY A 650 -49.34 14.95 -44.38
CA GLY A 650 -49.75 14.93 -42.98
C GLY A 650 -48.90 13.99 -42.14
N ILE A 651 -47.72 14.44 -41.74
CA ILE A 651 -47.32 14.68 -40.33
C ILE A 651 -45.91 15.27 -40.42
N ASP A 652 -45.85 16.59 -40.59
CA ASP A 652 -44.70 17.38 -40.17
C ASP A 652 -45.25 18.70 -39.64
N LEU A 653 -45.80 18.63 -38.43
CA LEU A 653 -46.22 19.74 -37.56
C LEU A 653 -47.13 19.13 -36.50
N ILE A 654 -46.54 18.52 -35.48
CA ILE A 654 -46.97 18.48 -34.07
C ILE A 654 -45.98 17.54 -33.36
N THR A 655 -45.08 18.16 -32.58
CA THR A 655 -44.14 17.60 -31.59
C THR A 655 -42.85 16.89 -32.07
N GLY A 656 -41.89 17.68 -32.60
CA GLY A 656 -40.46 17.58 -32.22
C GLY A 656 -39.61 16.49 -32.89
N GLY A 657 -39.27 16.69 -34.17
CA GLY A 657 -38.52 15.76 -35.01
C GLY A 657 -37.12 15.38 -34.49
N LEU A 658 -36.78 14.09 -34.69
CA LEU A 658 -35.47 13.58 -35.14
C LEU A 658 -35.44 12.03 -35.30
N THR A 659 -36.53 11.30 -35.05
CA THR A 659 -36.61 9.83 -35.28
C THR A 659 -37.56 9.41 -36.42
N LEU A 660 -38.17 10.36 -37.13
CA LEU A 660 -39.06 10.08 -38.26
C LEU A 660 -38.32 9.60 -39.53
N GLY A 661 -36.99 9.69 -39.56
CA GLY A 661 -36.16 9.29 -40.70
C GLY A 661 -36.15 7.78 -40.99
N ALA A 662 -36.27 6.91 -39.98
CA ALA A 662 -36.21 5.46 -40.19
C ALA A 662 -37.54 4.86 -40.69
N ALA A 663 -38.68 5.40 -40.23
CA ALA A 663 -40.00 5.02 -40.74
C ALA A 663 -40.26 5.60 -42.14
N THR A 664 -39.78 6.82 -42.42
CA THR A 664 -39.79 7.38 -43.78
C THR A 664 -38.75 6.75 -44.69
N ALA A 665 -37.59 6.27 -44.21
CA ALA A 665 -36.64 5.49 -45.02
C ALA A 665 -37.21 4.11 -45.39
N LEU A 666 -37.93 3.44 -44.49
CA LEU A 666 -38.64 2.20 -44.82
C LEU A 666 -39.78 2.43 -45.84
N GLY A 667 -40.43 3.60 -45.80
CA GLY A 667 -41.46 3.99 -46.77
C GLY A 667 -40.88 4.49 -48.11
N ALA A 668 -39.76 5.21 -48.10
CA ALA A 668 -39.16 5.85 -49.27
C ALA A 668 -38.29 4.89 -50.10
N VAL A 669 -37.62 3.92 -49.47
CA VAL A 669 -36.84 2.90 -50.20
C VAL A 669 -37.74 1.86 -50.87
N ILE A 670 -39.01 1.76 -50.48
CA ILE A 670 -39.99 0.88 -51.12
C ILE A 670 -40.93 1.65 -52.07
N GLY A 671 -41.03 2.98 -51.93
CA GLY A 671 -41.81 3.83 -52.82
C GLY A 671 -41.08 4.44 -54.03
N GLY A 672 -39.74 4.53 -54.02
CA GLY A 672 -39.00 5.39 -54.98
C GLY A 672 -37.85 4.76 -55.77
N GLY A 673 -37.60 3.46 -55.67
CA GLY A 673 -36.35 2.83 -56.14
C GLY A 673 -36.44 1.87 -57.33
N ALA A 674 -37.49 1.91 -58.15
CA ALA A 674 -37.67 0.95 -59.26
C ALA A 674 -36.83 1.26 -60.53
N ALA A 675 -35.78 2.09 -60.47
CA ALA A 675 -35.10 2.54 -61.70
C ALA A 675 -33.57 2.37 -61.79
N TYR A 676 -32.81 1.97 -60.76
CA TYR A 676 -31.33 1.96 -60.91
C TYR A 676 -30.50 0.86 -60.22
N ALA A 677 -31.04 -0.36 -60.08
CA ALA A 677 -30.19 -1.52 -59.73
C ALA A 677 -30.65 -2.83 -60.40
N ALA A 678 -30.89 -2.80 -61.71
CA ALA A 678 -31.05 -4.02 -62.51
C ALA A 678 -29.70 -4.65 -62.95
N ALA A 679 -28.55 -4.15 -62.49
CA ALA A 679 -27.23 -4.57 -62.98
C ALA A 679 -26.35 -5.36 -61.99
N ALA A 680 -26.77 -5.58 -60.75
CA ALA A 680 -25.99 -6.37 -59.76
C ALA A 680 -26.60 -7.75 -59.45
N TRP A 681 -27.41 -8.28 -60.37
CA TRP A 681 -28.02 -9.61 -60.31
C TRP A 681 -27.04 -10.73 -60.70
N LYS A 682 -25.75 -10.59 -60.33
CA LYS A 682 -24.69 -11.55 -60.65
C LYS A 682 -24.35 -12.40 -59.44
N ASN A 683 -25.04 -13.53 -59.33
CA ASN A 683 -24.58 -14.81 -58.78
C ASN A 683 -23.63 -14.77 -57.57
N ARG A 684 -24.21 -14.99 -56.38
CA ARG A 684 -23.74 -15.98 -55.38
C ARG A 684 -24.60 -15.89 -54.11
N GLY A 685 -25.30 -16.97 -53.75
CA GLY A 685 -25.98 -17.05 -52.44
C GLY A 685 -26.82 -18.31 -52.25
N SER A 686 -27.82 -18.54 -53.11
CA SER A 686 -28.64 -19.73 -52.99
C SER A 686 -28.02 -20.91 -53.75
N ALA A 687 -27.77 -22.02 -53.05
CA ALA A 687 -27.42 -23.30 -53.69
C ALA A 687 -28.56 -23.84 -54.60
N THR A 688 -29.78 -23.30 -54.46
CA THR A 688 -31.00 -23.74 -55.16
C THR A 688 -31.47 -22.76 -56.25
N GLY A 689 -30.81 -21.59 -56.40
CA GLY A 689 -31.16 -20.58 -57.42
C GLY A 689 -32.44 -19.79 -57.14
N GLN A 690 -32.99 -19.88 -55.92
CA GLN A 690 -34.18 -19.15 -55.48
C GLN A 690 -33.86 -17.70 -55.13
N PRO A 691 -34.78 -16.73 -55.35
CA PRO A 691 -34.62 -15.36 -54.88
C PRO A 691 -34.61 -15.32 -53.34
N GLN A 692 -33.66 -14.61 -52.75
CA GLN A 692 -33.53 -14.43 -51.30
C GLN A 692 -33.78 -12.97 -50.90
N VAL A 693 -34.36 -12.77 -49.72
CA VAL A 693 -34.47 -11.47 -49.04
C VAL A 693 -33.44 -11.44 -47.91
N GLN A 694 -32.64 -10.38 -47.85
CA GLN A 694 -31.62 -10.16 -46.82
C GLN A 694 -31.82 -8.80 -46.15
N ILE A 695 -31.33 -8.65 -44.93
CA ILE A 695 -31.27 -7.36 -44.23
C ILE A 695 -30.38 -6.37 -45.02
N GLY A 696 -30.92 -5.20 -45.35
CA GLY A 696 -30.16 -4.07 -45.92
C GLY A 696 -29.40 -3.26 -44.88
N ASP A 697 -28.42 -2.48 -45.34
CA ASP A 697 -27.47 -1.74 -44.48
C ASP A 697 -28.16 -0.72 -43.56
N GLU A 698 -29.21 -0.03 -44.02
CA GLU A 698 -29.97 0.92 -43.19
C GLU A 698 -30.62 0.27 -41.97
N LEU A 699 -31.12 -0.96 -42.12
CA LEU A 699 -31.74 -1.67 -41.01
C LEU A 699 -30.69 -2.22 -40.02
N LEU A 700 -29.48 -2.54 -40.49
CA LEU A 700 -28.34 -2.86 -39.62
C LEU A 700 -27.83 -1.63 -38.86
N GLN A 701 -27.88 -0.45 -39.49
CA GLN A 701 -27.56 0.82 -38.84
C GLN A 701 -28.53 1.06 -37.66
N THR A 702 -29.85 0.97 -37.90
CA THR A 702 -30.85 1.12 -36.83
C THR A 702 -30.72 0.03 -35.75
N LEU A 703 -30.38 -1.20 -36.12
CA LEU A 703 -30.12 -2.26 -35.13
C LEU A 703 -28.90 -1.91 -34.26
N THR A 704 -27.83 -1.38 -34.88
CA THR A 704 -26.62 -0.97 -34.16
C THR A 704 -26.92 0.14 -33.16
N GLU A 705 -27.67 1.16 -33.57
CA GLU A 705 -28.13 2.24 -32.69
C GLU A 705 -28.93 1.69 -31.50
N SER A 706 -29.88 0.79 -31.78
CA SER A 706 -30.75 0.21 -30.76
C SER A 706 -29.96 -0.63 -29.74
N LEU A 707 -29.04 -1.48 -30.21
CA LEU A 707 -28.21 -2.32 -29.36
C LEU A 707 -27.21 -1.50 -28.53
N LEU A 708 -26.63 -0.43 -29.08
CA LEU A 708 -25.75 0.46 -28.34
C LEU A 708 -26.50 1.27 -27.29
N LEU A 709 -27.72 1.75 -27.60
CA LEU A 709 -28.57 2.42 -26.63
C LEU A 709 -28.96 1.47 -25.49
N ALA A 710 -29.27 0.22 -25.81
CA ALA A 710 -29.57 -0.83 -24.84
C ALA A 710 -28.35 -1.13 -23.95
N TYR A 711 -27.15 -1.16 -24.52
CA TYR A 711 -25.91 -1.26 -23.75
C TYR A 711 -25.72 -0.05 -22.81
N LEU A 712 -25.92 1.19 -23.28
CA LEU A 712 -25.82 2.38 -22.42
C LEU A 712 -26.79 2.31 -21.24
N ALA A 713 -28.02 1.87 -21.49
CA ALA A 713 -29.03 1.68 -20.45
C ALA A 713 -28.62 0.61 -19.42
N ALA A 714 -28.01 -0.48 -19.88
CA ALA A 714 -27.50 -1.53 -18.99
C ALA A 714 -26.27 -1.05 -18.19
N ALA A 715 -25.37 -0.30 -18.81
CA ALA A 715 -24.13 0.17 -18.20
C ALA A 715 -24.32 1.32 -17.20
N HIS A 716 -25.38 2.12 -17.33
CA HIS A 716 -25.69 3.21 -16.39
C HIS A 716 -26.43 2.69 -15.15
N ARG A 717 -25.98 3.14 -13.97
CA ARG A 717 -26.47 2.68 -12.67
C ARG A 717 -27.58 3.57 -12.09
N SER A 718 -27.69 4.81 -12.57
CA SER A 718 -28.79 5.72 -12.29
C SER A 718 -29.20 6.44 -13.58
N PRO A 719 -30.08 5.84 -14.41
CA PRO A 719 -30.57 6.48 -15.61
C PRO A 719 -31.60 7.55 -15.23
N GLY A 720 -31.16 8.78 -14.95
CA GLY A 720 -31.94 10.03 -14.88
C GLY A 720 -33.18 10.05 -13.97
N GLU A 721 -33.20 10.94 -12.98
CA GLU A 721 -34.41 11.20 -12.19
C GLU A 721 -35.59 11.65 -13.09
N GLY A 722 -36.61 10.79 -13.24
CA GLY A 722 -37.87 11.09 -13.91
C GLY A 722 -38.68 9.83 -14.26
N GLU A 723 -39.99 9.83 -13.98
CA GLU A 723 -40.90 8.77 -14.42
C GLU A 723 -40.84 8.59 -15.95
N GLY A 724 -40.23 7.50 -16.44
CA GLY A 724 -40.67 6.86 -17.68
C GLY A 724 -39.71 6.73 -18.88
N GLY A 725 -38.40 6.98 -18.82
CA GLY A 725 -37.56 6.62 -19.98
C GLY A 725 -36.10 7.06 -20.02
N LEU A 726 -35.37 6.51 -21.00
CA LEU A 726 -33.98 6.90 -21.31
C LEU A 726 -33.92 8.36 -21.81
N PRO A 727 -32.91 9.16 -21.41
CA PRO A 727 -32.79 10.55 -21.85
C PRO A 727 -32.74 10.68 -23.38
N GLN A 728 -33.49 11.63 -23.93
CA GLN A 728 -33.53 11.87 -25.38
C GLN A 728 -32.16 12.24 -25.95
N SER A 729 -31.32 12.91 -25.16
CA SER A 729 -29.93 13.23 -25.51
C SER A 729 -29.09 11.98 -25.83
N TRP A 730 -29.31 10.87 -25.13
CA TRP A 730 -28.57 9.62 -25.37
C TRP A 730 -28.89 9.07 -26.76
N ARG A 731 -30.15 9.14 -27.18
CA ARG A 731 -30.57 8.68 -28.51
C ARG A 731 -29.87 9.48 -29.61
N SER A 732 -29.90 10.82 -29.50
CA SER A 732 -29.24 11.70 -30.48
C SER A 732 -27.74 11.45 -30.55
N GLU A 733 -27.08 11.25 -29.42
CA GLU A 733 -25.65 10.93 -29.34
C GLU A 733 -25.30 9.58 -29.97
N VAL A 734 -26.13 8.55 -29.73
CA VAL A 734 -25.95 7.23 -30.33
C VAL A 734 -26.09 7.31 -31.85
N VAL A 735 -27.16 7.93 -32.35
CA VAL A 735 -27.37 8.10 -33.81
C VAL A 735 -26.18 8.83 -34.44
N ALA A 736 -25.75 9.96 -33.84
CA ALA A 736 -24.59 10.71 -34.35
C ALA A 736 -23.29 9.89 -34.34
N ALA A 737 -23.06 9.08 -33.30
CA ALA A 737 -21.86 8.26 -33.18
C ALA A 737 -21.84 7.09 -34.17
N VAL A 738 -22.98 6.45 -34.43
CA VAL A 738 -23.10 5.36 -35.40
C VAL A 738 -23.01 5.90 -36.83
N GLU A 739 -23.64 7.05 -37.11
CA GLU A 739 -23.56 7.71 -38.42
C GLU A 739 -22.12 8.14 -38.76
N ALA A 740 -21.37 8.65 -37.78
CA ALA A 740 -19.97 9.02 -37.95
C ALA A 740 -19.05 7.85 -38.35
N ARG A 741 -19.47 6.60 -38.11
CA ARG A 741 -18.73 5.36 -38.45
C ARG A 741 -19.45 4.50 -39.49
N ARG A 742 -20.41 5.08 -40.23
CA ARG A 742 -21.28 4.36 -41.16
C ARG A 742 -20.50 3.59 -42.24
N ALA A 743 -19.45 4.20 -42.79
CA ALA A 743 -18.67 3.57 -43.85
C ALA A 743 -17.91 2.33 -43.35
N GLU A 744 -17.32 2.42 -42.16
CA GLU A 744 -16.60 1.33 -41.51
C GLU A 744 -17.56 0.18 -41.17
N LEU A 745 -18.70 0.48 -40.55
CA LEU A 745 -19.72 -0.50 -40.18
C LEU A 745 -20.25 -1.27 -41.41
N ILE A 746 -20.54 -0.57 -42.51
CA ILE A 746 -20.95 -1.21 -43.78
C ILE A 746 -19.88 -2.17 -44.29
N ALA A 747 -18.59 -1.78 -44.22
CA ALA A 747 -17.50 -2.66 -44.64
C ALA A 747 -17.37 -3.93 -43.78
N HIS A 748 -17.71 -3.85 -42.49
CA HIS A 748 -17.81 -5.02 -41.61
C HIS A 748 -18.98 -5.94 -42.01
N TRP A 749 -20.17 -5.38 -42.28
CA TRP A 749 -21.33 -6.18 -42.67
C TRP A 749 -21.14 -6.86 -44.03
N GLN A 750 -20.51 -6.18 -44.99
CA GLN A 750 -20.18 -6.77 -46.29
C GLN A 750 -19.21 -7.94 -46.17
N ARG A 751 -18.17 -7.81 -45.34
CA ARG A 751 -17.26 -8.93 -45.03
C ARG A 751 -17.97 -10.10 -44.38
N ALA A 752 -18.86 -9.82 -43.42
CA ALA A 752 -19.69 -10.85 -42.80
C ALA A 752 -20.55 -11.60 -43.83
N ARG A 753 -21.16 -10.89 -44.80
CA ARG A 753 -21.96 -11.50 -45.89
C ARG A 753 -21.13 -12.36 -46.85
N ASN A 754 -19.87 -12.00 -47.08
CA ASN A 754 -19.00 -12.65 -48.06
C ASN A 754 -18.33 -13.96 -47.59
N GLY A 755 -18.68 -14.47 -46.41
CA GLY A 755 -18.31 -15.81 -45.98
C GLY A 755 -17.01 -15.93 -45.17
N GLU A 756 -16.54 -14.86 -44.53
CA GLU A 756 -15.60 -15.00 -43.41
C GLU A 756 -16.22 -15.92 -42.34
N SER A 757 -15.41 -16.66 -41.56
CA SER A 757 -15.96 -17.48 -40.47
C SER A 757 -16.67 -16.59 -39.42
N GLY A 758 -17.51 -17.17 -38.55
CA GLY A 758 -18.20 -16.42 -37.49
C GLY A 758 -17.26 -15.54 -36.69
N ASP A 759 -16.28 -16.15 -36.04
CA ASP A 759 -15.36 -15.47 -35.13
C ASP A 759 -14.47 -14.44 -35.84
N ASP A 760 -14.04 -14.72 -37.08
CA ASP A 760 -13.19 -13.81 -37.86
C ASP A 760 -13.89 -12.48 -38.20
N ALA A 761 -15.22 -12.48 -38.32
CA ALA A 761 -16.02 -11.29 -38.58
C ALA A 761 -16.44 -10.55 -37.30
N VAL A 762 -16.68 -11.28 -36.20
CA VAL A 762 -17.13 -10.69 -34.93
C VAL A 762 -16.03 -9.86 -34.27
N ALA A 763 -14.82 -10.40 -34.13
CA ALA A 763 -13.76 -9.73 -33.35
C ALA A 763 -13.35 -8.33 -33.89
N PRO A 764 -13.23 -8.11 -35.21
CA PRO A 764 -12.99 -6.77 -35.76
C PRO A 764 -14.15 -5.80 -35.51
N LEU A 765 -15.41 -6.23 -35.68
CA LEU A 765 -16.58 -5.39 -35.44
C LEU A 765 -16.74 -5.06 -33.95
N ALA A 766 -16.44 -6.01 -33.05
CA ALA A 766 -16.47 -5.78 -31.61
C ALA A 766 -15.51 -4.65 -31.20
N ARG A 767 -14.29 -4.61 -31.75
CA ARG A 767 -13.33 -3.52 -31.49
C ARG A 767 -13.85 -2.16 -31.97
N GLU A 768 -14.49 -2.13 -33.13
CA GLU A 768 -15.11 -0.92 -33.67
C GLU A 768 -16.22 -0.40 -32.74
N LEU A 769 -17.08 -1.30 -32.26
CA LEU A 769 -18.14 -0.97 -31.31
C LEU A 769 -17.60 -0.57 -29.94
N GLU A 770 -16.49 -1.15 -29.48
CA GLU A 770 -15.81 -0.75 -28.24
C GLU A 770 -15.36 0.73 -28.30
N GLU A 771 -14.83 1.19 -29.43
CA GLU A 771 -14.46 2.60 -29.61
C GLU A 771 -15.69 3.52 -29.58
N ILE A 772 -16.75 3.17 -30.31
CA ILE A 772 -18.00 3.92 -30.35
C ILE A 772 -18.62 4.02 -28.96
N ALA A 773 -18.78 2.88 -28.27
CA ALA A 773 -19.42 2.80 -26.96
C ALA A 773 -18.62 3.53 -25.87
N ARG A 774 -17.28 3.47 -25.91
CA ARG A 774 -16.43 4.24 -24.98
C ARG A 774 -16.54 5.74 -25.21
N GLY A 775 -16.61 6.16 -26.47
CA GLY A 775 -16.90 7.55 -26.84
C GLY A 775 -18.24 8.01 -26.30
N LEU A 776 -19.28 7.20 -26.45
CA LEU A 776 -20.63 7.49 -25.93
C LEU A 776 -20.64 7.64 -24.41
N LEU A 777 -20.09 6.68 -23.66
CA LEU A 777 -19.97 6.74 -22.20
C LEU A 777 -19.13 7.92 -21.67
N SER A 778 -18.35 8.59 -22.52
CA SER A 778 -17.60 9.78 -22.10
C SER A 778 -18.40 11.07 -22.22
N ARG A 779 -19.38 11.10 -23.13
CA ARG A 779 -20.24 12.26 -23.45
C ARG A 779 -21.55 12.25 -22.69
N VAL A 780 -22.08 11.04 -22.50
CA VAL A 780 -23.25 10.70 -21.70
C VAL A 780 -22.82 10.48 -20.26
#